data_AF-A0A257GSM1-F1
#
_entry.id   AF-A0A257GSM1-F1
#
_cell.length_a   1.000
_cell.length_b   1.000
_cell.length_c   1.000
_cell.angle_alpha   90.00
_cell.angle_beta   90.00
_cell.angle_gamma   90.00
#
_symmetry.space_group_name_H-M   'P 1'
#
loop_
_entity.id
_entity.type
_entity.pdbx_description
1 polymer ?
#
loop_
_entity_poly.entity_id
_entity_poly.type
_entity_poly.pdbx_seq_one_letter_code
_entity_poly.pdbx_strand_id
1 'polypeptide(L)'
;MQAASGVVQVGWPIQAALVWQSPSGRWLRRQVPVGRRYIRKPFLHPENIAMPSLNLFSISVEYALLLVTAMDYSVITASSSTQIVISDGSTTFTLTGTGFGITNIGGVDYINAGTVAAITIDQGAGAICSFTDLAMSAATLRNATRADVEGTNQFALENLFRGLTYTINGTAGIDRHGPGDSAESHSLALIRNNTYILGDGDDVVLQAGSGRDTIFGGDGHDSLLGNAGNDSIDGGSGNDTLYGGTGNDILRGGFDTDSLYGGSGDDDLALSERGQMYGGTGNDLLTGNMSSASLMYGGEGNDVLRGRADIATATGAEVLYGGAGNDNLSVSSNSPNGGQLYGDAGHDTLTGGGGTETLYGGTGNDMLDGGDESDALYGGAQNDRLYGGGGDDVLDGGIGRDQLYGGDGADNLSGGEGNDTLDGGSGADSLSGGEGNDMLIDGAGVGIDSIDGGEGIDTLSYASSASAVGVDLTNGGGFIGDAFADVFIGIENVTGSAFGDQLYGDAYANLLAGGAGQDELEGSGGNDTLDGGAGNDRLYGGIGADSLLGGVGNDSLVGGSGADTLVGGAGFDTMTGGTGADLFVFLAFNDTGNASRDRITDFVSGVDQVSFAGLGLTFVTGAFTGAGQIRWDAGLSRLQINIDANLGVDRQIDLTGVGTAFDASTDLIL
;
A
#
# COMPACT_ATOMS: atom_id res chain seq x y z
N MET A 1 -4.41 87.94 16.40
CA MET A 1 -5.40 88.40 17.41
C MET A 1 -5.78 87.20 18.25
N GLN A 2 -5.67 87.29 19.58
CA GLN A 2 -5.97 86.20 20.51
C GLN A 2 -7.48 85.95 20.62
N ALA A 3 -7.89 84.69 20.66
CA ALA A 3 -9.15 84.26 21.25
C ALA A 3 -8.93 82.89 21.93
N ALA A 4 -9.26 82.85 23.22
CA ALA A 4 -9.26 81.66 24.06
C ALA A 4 -10.55 80.86 23.87
N SER A 5 -10.44 79.54 24.05
CA SER A 5 -11.50 78.58 24.41
C SER A 5 -12.92 78.83 23.88
N GLY A 6 -13.32 78.08 22.85
CA GLY A 6 -14.73 77.96 22.47
C GLY A 6 -14.92 77.05 21.26
N VAL A 7 -15.69 75.99 21.42
CA VAL A 7 -16.18 75.13 20.32
C VAL A 7 -17.02 75.99 19.39
N VAL A 8 -16.69 76.01 18.09
CA VAL A 8 -17.48 76.70 17.05
C VAL A 8 -18.23 75.65 16.24
N GLN A 9 -19.54 75.54 16.47
CA GLN A 9 -20.47 74.83 15.60
C GLN A 9 -21.26 75.87 14.78
N VAL A 10 -21.28 75.76 13.44
CA VAL A 10 -22.12 76.60 12.58
C VAL A 10 -22.77 75.75 11.50
N GLY A 11 -24.10 75.72 11.49
CA GLY A 11 -24.94 75.10 10.45
C GLY A 11 -25.32 76.07 9.32
N TRP A 12 -25.55 75.52 8.13
CA TRP A 12 -25.99 76.16 6.87
C TRP A 12 -27.47 76.61 6.88
N PRO A 13 -28.02 77.33 5.86
CA PRO A 13 -27.42 78.17 4.78
C PRO A 13 -28.10 79.55 4.57
N ILE A 14 -27.41 80.60 4.08
CA ILE A 14 -28.02 81.68 3.25
C ILE A 14 -27.03 82.19 2.18
N GLN A 15 -27.49 82.22 0.93
CA GLN A 15 -26.88 82.86 -0.24
C GLN A 15 -26.72 84.38 -0.06
N ALA A 16 -25.53 84.93 -0.30
CA ALA A 16 -25.36 86.36 -0.53
C ALA A 16 -24.42 86.61 -1.71
N ALA A 17 -25.01 87.15 -2.78
CA ALA A 17 -24.30 87.72 -3.91
C ALA A 17 -23.47 88.92 -3.46
N LEU A 18 -22.21 89.00 -3.88
CA LEU A 18 -21.42 90.23 -3.79
C LEU A 18 -21.16 90.78 -5.20
N VAL A 19 -21.67 91.99 -5.40
CA VAL A 19 -21.55 92.81 -6.61
C VAL A 19 -20.15 93.41 -6.68
N TRP A 20 -19.51 93.38 -7.85
CA TRP A 20 -18.33 94.20 -8.14
C TRP A 20 -18.51 94.99 -9.45
N GLN A 21 -18.29 96.31 -9.39
CA GLN A 21 -18.28 97.23 -10.52
C GLN A 21 -16.89 97.21 -11.20
N SER A 22 -16.85 97.04 -12.52
CA SER A 22 -15.63 97.27 -13.31
C SER A 22 -15.57 98.72 -13.84
N PRO A 23 -14.37 99.32 -13.99
CA PRO A 23 -14.20 100.66 -14.58
C PRO A 23 -14.28 100.73 -16.12
N SER A 24 -14.75 99.69 -16.80
CA SER A 24 -14.86 99.68 -18.26
C SER A 24 -16.27 99.29 -18.68
N GLY A 25 -17.11 100.31 -18.84
CA GLY A 25 -18.49 100.19 -19.31
C GLY A 25 -18.57 99.58 -20.71
N ARG A 26 -18.64 98.25 -20.79
CA ARG A 26 -19.11 97.51 -21.97
C ARG A 26 -19.76 96.20 -21.57
N TRP A 27 -21.07 96.15 -21.77
CA TRP A 27 -21.89 94.94 -21.65
C TRP A 27 -21.72 94.08 -22.89
N LEU A 28 -21.32 92.82 -22.72
CA LEU A 28 -21.58 91.75 -23.69
C LEU A 28 -22.26 90.60 -22.96
N ARG A 29 -23.59 90.57 -23.08
CA ARG A 29 -24.45 89.45 -22.71
C ARG A 29 -24.49 88.53 -23.93
N ARG A 30 -23.99 87.30 -23.83
CA ARG A 30 -24.45 86.22 -24.74
C ARG A 30 -24.55 84.90 -24.00
N GLN A 31 -25.76 84.37 -24.06
CA GLN A 31 -26.25 83.12 -23.49
C GLN A 31 -25.42 81.92 -23.96
N VAL A 32 -25.21 80.98 -23.04
CA VAL A 32 -24.88 79.58 -23.35
C VAL A 32 -26.18 78.87 -23.75
N PRO A 33 -26.17 78.06 -24.83
CA PRO A 33 -27.07 76.93 -24.95
C PRO A 33 -26.35 75.60 -24.73
N VAL A 34 -27.05 74.74 -24.01
CA VAL A 34 -26.76 73.37 -23.60
C VAL A 34 -26.85 72.39 -24.78
N GLY A 35 -25.98 71.36 -24.85
CA GLY A 35 -26.29 70.17 -25.68
C GLY A 35 -25.14 69.22 -26.07
N ARG A 36 -24.98 68.14 -25.28
CA ARG A 36 -24.71 66.71 -25.61
C ARG A 36 -23.50 66.22 -26.46
N ARG A 37 -22.83 65.24 -25.83
CA ARG A 37 -22.25 63.93 -26.29
C ARG A 37 -20.88 63.86 -27.01
N TYR A 38 -19.97 63.15 -26.34
CA TYR A 38 -18.87 62.26 -26.75
C TYR A 38 -17.99 62.63 -27.96
N ILE A 39 -16.66 62.64 -27.76
CA ILE A 39 -15.67 61.76 -28.42
C ILE A 39 -14.22 62.13 -28.03
N ARG A 40 -13.46 61.08 -27.65
CA ARG A 40 -11.99 60.86 -27.70
C ARG A 40 -11.02 61.74 -26.89
N LYS A 41 -10.20 61.06 -26.07
CA LYS A 41 -8.81 61.46 -25.76
C LYS A 41 -8.04 61.74 -27.05
N PRO A 42 -7.19 62.77 -27.07
CA PRO A 42 -5.78 62.49 -27.31
C PRO A 42 -4.83 63.28 -26.41
N PHE A 43 -3.69 62.65 -26.16
CA PHE A 43 -2.43 63.26 -25.72
C PHE A 43 -2.16 64.61 -26.39
N LEU A 44 -1.68 65.61 -25.62
CA LEU A 44 -0.62 66.53 -26.02
C LEU A 44 -0.09 67.34 -24.81
N HIS A 45 1.23 67.54 -24.86
CA HIS A 45 2.12 68.25 -23.93
C HIS A 45 1.63 69.65 -23.49
N PRO A 46 2.14 70.19 -22.37
CA PRO A 46 1.63 71.40 -21.74
C PRO A 46 2.22 72.65 -22.39
N GLU A 47 1.35 73.51 -22.93
CA GLU A 47 1.69 74.91 -23.17
C GLU A 47 0.82 75.83 -22.30
N ASN A 48 1.54 76.75 -21.65
CA ASN A 48 1.13 77.78 -20.73
C ASN A 48 -0.20 78.47 -21.09
N ILE A 49 -1.21 78.33 -20.21
CA ILE A 49 -2.27 79.33 -20.05
C ILE A 49 -2.34 79.70 -18.58
N ALA A 50 -1.86 80.90 -18.27
CA ALA A 50 -2.00 81.54 -16.98
C ALA A 50 -3.49 81.81 -16.69
N MET A 51 -4.04 81.18 -15.65
CA MET A 51 -5.31 81.60 -15.07
C MET A 51 -5.07 82.70 -14.02
N PRO A 52 -5.96 83.70 -13.90
CA PRO A 52 -5.80 84.78 -12.94
C PRO A 52 -6.05 84.26 -11.53
N SER A 53 -5.17 84.67 -10.63
CA SER A 53 -5.27 84.53 -9.19
C SER A 53 -6.56 85.14 -8.61
N LEU A 54 -7.21 84.74 -7.50
CA LEU A 54 -7.08 83.67 -6.50
C LEU A 54 -7.87 84.21 -5.27
N ASN A 55 -8.59 83.38 -4.54
CA ASN A 55 -8.91 83.66 -3.12
C ASN A 55 -8.48 82.42 -2.31
N LEU A 56 -7.20 82.39 -1.93
CA LEU A 56 -6.61 81.42 -0.98
C LEU A 56 -7.00 81.86 0.42
N PHE A 57 -7.58 80.94 1.19
CA PHE A 57 -7.47 80.99 2.64
C PHE A 57 -6.37 79.99 3.05
N SER A 58 -5.37 80.47 3.77
CA SER A 58 -4.41 79.61 4.48
C SER A 58 -4.82 79.60 5.96
N ILE A 59 -4.98 78.39 6.53
CA ILE A 59 -5.24 78.20 7.94
C ILE A 59 -3.94 77.66 8.56
N SER A 60 -3.39 78.38 9.54
CA SER A 60 -2.26 77.96 10.34
C SER A 60 -2.74 77.81 11.78
N VAL A 61 -2.65 76.59 12.32
CA VAL A 61 -3.12 76.25 13.67
C VAL A 61 -1.91 75.89 14.52
N GLU A 62 -1.74 76.58 15.64
CA GLU A 62 -0.56 76.37 16.49
C GLU A 62 -0.84 75.41 17.67
N TYR A 63 -2.11 75.23 18.11
CA TYR A 63 -2.52 74.19 19.07
C TYR A 63 -4.04 73.89 18.93
N ALA A 64 -4.42 72.60 19.02
CA ALA A 64 -5.77 71.99 19.12
C ALA A 64 -6.52 71.56 17.82
N LEU A 65 -7.31 70.47 17.98
CA LEU A 65 -8.11 69.69 17.02
C LEU A 65 -8.75 70.52 15.89
N LEU A 66 -8.47 70.15 14.64
CA LEU A 66 -9.10 70.74 13.46
C LEU A 66 -10.15 69.76 12.89
N LEU A 67 -11.44 70.12 13.01
CA LEU A 67 -12.53 69.44 12.31
C LEU A 67 -12.78 70.17 10.98
N VAL A 68 -12.59 69.48 9.86
CA VAL A 68 -12.90 70.01 8.52
C VAL A 68 -14.11 69.27 7.97
N THR A 69 -15.28 69.92 7.99
CA THR A 69 -16.48 69.41 7.32
C THR A 69 -16.64 70.11 5.97
N ALA A 70 -16.48 69.35 4.89
CA ALA A 70 -16.77 69.70 3.49
C ALA A 70 -16.72 71.20 3.14
N MET A 71 -15.50 71.73 2.96
CA MET A 71 -15.23 73.04 2.37
C MET A 71 -14.09 72.90 1.36
N ASP A 72 -14.12 73.63 0.25
CA ASP A 72 -12.98 73.74 -0.67
C ASP A 72 -11.82 74.47 0.05
N TYR A 73 -10.77 73.75 0.45
CA TYR A 73 -9.54 74.32 1.02
C TYR A 73 -8.37 74.10 0.07
N SER A 74 -7.36 74.98 0.04
CA SER A 74 -6.21 74.79 -0.86
C SER A 74 -5.03 74.12 -0.15
N VAL A 75 -4.72 74.56 1.07
CA VAL A 75 -3.60 74.06 1.87
C VAL A 75 -3.92 74.19 3.37
N ILE A 76 -3.79 73.10 4.13
CA ILE A 76 -3.73 73.06 5.60
C ILE A 76 -2.29 72.76 5.99
N THR A 77 -1.68 73.54 6.88
CA THR A 77 -0.32 73.29 7.39
C THR A 77 -0.30 73.26 8.91
N ALA A 78 0.34 72.23 9.47
CA ALA A 78 0.50 72.08 10.91
C ALA A 78 1.99 71.98 11.28
N SER A 79 2.46 72.88 12.14
CA SER A 79 3.88 73.00 12.52
C SER A 79 4.27 72.28 13.82
N SER A 80 3.31 71.66 14.54
CA SER A 80 3.53 70.93 15.80
C SER A 80 2.69 69.64 15.87
N SER A 81 2.73 68.87 16.97
CA SER A 81 2.06 67.57 17.08
C SER A 81 0.55 67.73 16.99
N THR A 82 -0.02 67.40 15.83
CA THR A 82 -1.39 67.78 15.46
C THR A 82 -2.19 66.56 15.06
N GLN A 83 -3.46 66.53 15.49
CA GLN A 83 -4.46 65.55 15.07
C GLN A 83 -5.36 66.21 14.03
N ILE A 84 -5.36 65.69 12.80
CA ILE A 84 -6.30 66.11 11.76
C ILE A 84 -7.35 65.02 11.60
N VAL A 85 -8.62 65.40 11.76
CA VAL A 85 -9.76 64.50 11.59
C VAL A 85 -10.51 64.91 10.33
N ILE A 86 -10.54 64.03 9.34
CA ILE A 86 -11.32 64.16 8.11
C ILE A 86 -12.51 63.22 8.25
N SER A 87 -13.73 63.72 8.12
CA SER A 87 -14.91 62.87 8.14
C SER A 87 -15.88 63.29 7.05
N ASP A 88 -16.42 62.31 6.35
CA ASP A 88 -17.52 62.47 5.39
C ASP A 88 -18.90 62.25 6.02
N GLY A 89 -18.94 62.01 7.34
CA GLY A 89 -20.16 61.70 8.09
C GLY A 89 -20.46 60.19 8.26
N SER A 90 -19.77 59.31 7.55
CA SER A 90 -19.88 57.84 7.67
C SER A 90 -18.59 57.16 8.11
N THR A 91 -17.45 57.74 7.72
CA THR A 91 -16.11 57.30 8.07
C THR A 91 -15.35 58.46 8.69
N THR A 92 -14.53 58.15 9.70
CA THR A 92 -13.64 59.14 10.33
C THR A 92 -12.19 58.72 10.10
N PHE A 93 -11.44 59.56 9.41
CA PHE A 93 -10.02 59.39 9.15
C PHE A 93 -9.21 60.33 10.05
N THR A 94 -8.38 59.76 10.91
CA THR A 94 -7.58 60.53 11.87
C THR A 94 -6.09 60.37 11.59
N LEU A 95 -5.43 61.49 11.26
CA LEU A 95 -3.98 61.61 11.09
C LEU A 95 -3.36 62.22 12.34
N THR A 96 -2.35 61.55 12.90
CA THR A 96 -1.59 62.08 14.04
C THR A 96 -0.10 62.13 13.69
N GLY A 97 0.53 63.29 13.83
CA GLY A 97 1.96 63.44 13.50
C GLY A 97 2.51 64.86 13.71
N THR A 98 3.69 65.13 13.16
CA THR A 98 4.31 66.48 13.17
C THR A 98 4.74 66.91 11.79
N GLY A 99 4.52 68.19 11.47
CA GLY A 99 5.11 68.85 10.30
C GLY A 99 4.43 68.57 8.95
N PHE A 100 3.26 67.94 8.93
CA PHE A 100 2.55 67.58 7.70
C PHE A 100 1.56 68.68 7.25
N GLY A 101 1.28 68.72 5.94
CA GLY A 101 0.24 69.56 5.36
C GLY A 101 -0.66 68.80 4.39
N ILE A 102 -1.90 69.24 4.21
CA ILE A 102 -2.84 68.67 3.23
C ILE A 102 -3.11 69.71 2.15
N THR A 103 -2.92 69.35 0.89
CA THR A 103 -3.19 70.20 -0.26
C THR A 103 -4.30 69.57 -1.09
N ASN A 104 -5.44 70.25 -1.25
CA ASN A 104 -6.47 69.78 -2.19
C ASN A 104 -6.14 70.31 -3.60
N ILE A 105 -6.00 69.42 -4.56
CA ILE A 105 -5.81 69.77 -5.97
C ILE A 105 -6.92 69.10 -6.76
N GLY A 106 -7.90 69.90 -7.20
CA GLY A 106 -8.96 69.43 -8.08
C GLY A 106 -9.91 68.41 -7.45
N GLY A 107 -10.15 68.48 -6.14
CA GLY A 107 -11.01 67.55 -5.40
C GLY A 107 -10.26 66.37 -4.77
N VAL A 108 -8.96 66.24 -5.02
CA VAL A 108 -8.09 65.18 -4.46
C VAL A 108 -7.19 65.77 -3.38
N ASP A 109 -7.19 65.15 -2.19
CA ASP A 109 -6.38 65.57 -1.05
C ASP A 109 -4.98 64.91 -1.06
N TYR A 110 -3.93 65.73 -1.13
CA TYR A 110 -2.53 65.31 -1.11
C TYR A 110 -1.88 65.61 0.24
N ILE A 111 -1.30 64.61 0.90
CA ILE A 111 -0.56 64.79 2.15
C ILE A 111 0.92 65.04 1.82
N ASN A 112 1.40 66.25 2.12
CA ASN A 112 2.77 66.67 1.88
C ASN A 112 3.62 66.64 3.16
N ALA A 113 4.81 66.04 3.02
CA ALA A 113 5.99 66.02 3.90
C ALA A 113 5.78 66.24 5.41
N GLY A 114 5.97 65.18 6.22
CA GLY A 114 6.01 65.18 7.69
C GLY A 114 6.19 63.76 8.24
N THR A 115 6.35 63.60 9.56
CA THR A 115 6.39 62.27 10.21
C THR A 115 4.98 61.89 10.66
N VAL A 116 4.42 60.82 10.08
CA VAL A 116 3.12 60.27 10.49
C VAL A 116 3.36 59.24 11.60
N ALA A 117 2.80 59.47 12.78
CA ALA A 117 2.97 58.59 13.93
C ALA A 117 1.87 57.52 14.01
N ALA A 118 0.65 57.85 13.59
CA ALA A 118 -0.48 56.92 13.52
C ALA A 118 -1.54 57.36 12.52
N ILE A 119 -2.21 56.38 11.90
CA ILE A 119 -3.41 56.54 11.08
C ILE A 119 -4.50 55.67 11.73
N THR A 120 -5.67 56.26 11.98
CA THR A 120 -6.84 55.53 12.51
C THR A 120 -8.05 55.77 11.62
N ILE A 121 -8.73 54.69 11.23
CA ILE A 121 -9.96 54.71 10.45
C ILE A 121 -11.07 54.12 11.31
N ASP A 122 -12.11 54.89 11.58
CA ASP A 122 -13.29 54.45 12.33
C ASP A 122 -14.52 54.48 11.41
N GLN A 123 -15.20 53.34 11.25
CA GLN A 123 -16.40 53.23 10.41
C GLN A 123 -17.66 53.09 11.26
N GLY A 124 -18.67 53.91 10.97
CA GLY A 124 -20.01 53.70 11.50
C GLY A 124 -20.62 52.40 10.96
N ALA A 125 -21.29 51.64 11.81
CA ALA A 125 -21.92 50.36 11.43
C ALA A 125 -22.80 50.49 10.17
N GLY A 126 -22.43 49.81 9.09
CA GLY A 126 -23.24 49.66 7.87
C GLY A 126 -22.96 50.60 6.69
N ALA A 127 -21.81 51.27 6.62
CA ALA A 127 -21.42 52.09 5.46
C ALA A 127 -20.55 51.31 4.45
N ILE A 128 -20.80 51.49 3.14
CA ILE A 128 -19.94 51.04 2.03
C ILE A 128 -19.27 52.28 1.46
N CYS A 129 -17.94 52.36 1.48
CA CYS A 129 -17.17 53.44 0.85
C CYS A 129 -16.21 52.89 -0.20
N SER A 130 -16.35 53.33 -1.46
CA SER A 130 -15.33 53.18 -2.50
C SER A 130 -14.38 54.38 -2.44
N PHE A 131 -13.08 54.16 -2.24
CA PHE A 131 -12.06 55.23 -2.38
C PHE A 131 -11.30 55.03 -3.69
N THR A 132 -11.44 55.96 -4.63
CA THR A 132 -10.64 55.99 -5.88
C THR A 132 -9.52 57.02 -5.88
N ASP A 133 -9.46 57.93 -4.90
CA ASP A 133 -8.63 59.15 -5.04
C ASP A 133 -7.86 59.54 -3.77
N LEU A 134 -7.01 58.65 -3.25
CA LEU A 134 -5.99 59.02 -2.25
C LEU A 134 -4.59 58.62 -2.73
N ALA A 135 -3.76 59.59 -3.12
CA ALA A 135 -2.39 59.36 -3.56
C ALA A 135 -1.40 59.83 -2.47
N MET A 136 -0.66 58.90 -1.86
CA MET A 136 0.42 59.22 -0.91
C MET A 136 1.79 59.14 -1.61
N SER A 137 2.69 60.09 -1.33
CA SER A 137 4.05 60.04 -1.89
C SER A 137 4.91 58.98 -1.17
N ALA A 138 5.70 58.21 -1.92
CA ALA A 138 6.55 57.11 -1.43
C ALA A 138 7.62 57.50 -0.38
N ALA A 139 7.85 58.79 -0.12
CA ALA A 139 8.78 59.25 0.90
C ALA A 139 8.21 59.20 2.33
N THR A 140 6.89 59.30 2.47
CA THR A 140 6.19 59.44 3.77
C THR A 140 5.93 58.09 4.47
N LEU A 141 5.87 56.99 3.72
CA LEU A 141 5.50 55.65 4.19
C LEU A 141 6.62 54.87 4.91
N ARG A 142 7.89 55.27 4.73
CA ARG A 142 9.05 54.54 5.29
C ARG A 142 9.21 54.60 6.82
N ASN A 143 8.39 55.40 7.51
CA ASN A 143 8.51 55.64 8.97
C ASN A 143 7.29 55.19 9.79
N ALA A 144 6.32 54.49 9.19
CA ALA A 144 5.15 54.00 9.91
C ALA A 144 5.46 52.67 10.62
N THR A 145 5.34 52.62 11.94
CA THR A 145 5.67 51.44 12.77
C THR A 145 4.49 50.54 13.11
N ARG A 146 3.24 50.94 12.84
CA ARG A 146 2.02 50.18 13.21
C ARG A 146 0.79 50.68 12.45
N ALA A 147 -0.06 49.76 11.98
CA ALA A 147 -1.41 50.03 11.47
C ALA A 147 -2.40 49.08 12.15
N ASP A 148 -3.41 49.62 12.84
CA ASP A 148 -4.51 48.85 13.43
C ASP A 148 -5.76 49.08 12.56
N VAL A 149 -6.47 48.01 12.20
CA VAL A 149 -7.75 48.05 11.49
C VAL A 149 -8.78 47.28 12.32
N GLU A 150 -9.88 47.95 12.73
CA GLU A 150 -11.02 47.31 13.37
C GLU A 150 -12.25 47.41 12.44
N GLY A 151 -12.80 46.29 11.98
CA GLY A 151 -14.01 46.26 11.14
C GLY A 151 -14.23 44.94 10.38
N THR A 152 -15.49 44.64 10.02
CA THR A 152 -15.95 43.34 9.50
C THR A 152 -16.09 43.25 7.96
N ASN A 153 -15.55 44.17 7.18
CA ASN A 153 -15.71 44.16 5.71
C ASN A 153 -14.37 44.28 4.95
N GLN A 154 -14.26 43.44 3.91
CA GLN A 154 -13.15 43.22 2.99
C GLN A 154 -12.67 44.53 2.30
N PHE A 155 -11.36 44.77 2.25
CA PHE A 155 -10.75 45.83 1.42
C PHE A 155 -9.68 45.23 0.51
N ALA A 156 -9.85 45.41 -0.81
CA ALA A 156 -8.80 45.25 -1.80
C ALA A 156 -7.80 46.41 -1.64
N LEU A 157 -6.61 46.12 -1.09
CA LEU A 157 -5.48 47.06 -0.98
C LEU A 157 -4.50 46.81 -2.11
N GLU A 158 -4.94 47.09 -3.34
CA GLU A 158 -4.05 47.01 -4.50
C GLU A 158 -2.99 48.12 -4.46
N ASN A 159 -1.73 47.69 -4.43
CA ASN A 159 -0.53 48.42 -4.88
C ASN A 159 0.17 49.45 -3.98
N LEU A 160 -0.04 49.52 -2.66
CA LEU A 160 0.68 50.51 -1.81
C LEU A 160 1.56 50.00 -0.65
N PHE A 161 1.60 48.70 -0.33
CA PHE A 161 2.33 48.20 0.85
C PHE A 161 3.08 46.88 0.59
N ARG A 162 4.28 46.97 0.00
CA ARG A 162 5.25 45.86 0.04
C ARG A 162 6.00 45.90 1.37
N GLY A 163 5.87 44.86 2.20
CA GLY A 163 6.78 44.58 3.33
C GLY A 163 6.31 44.93 4.75
N LEU A 164 5.02 44.86 5.06
CA LEU A 164 4.52 44.97 6.45
C LEU A 164 3.69 43.74 6.84
N THR A 165 3.88 43.27 8.09
CA THR A 165 3.12 42.19 8.74
C THR A 165 1.73 42.68 9.13
N TYR A 166 0.68 41.87 8.90
CA TYR A 166 -0.70 42.18 9.29
C TYR A 166 -1.14 41.29 10.47
N THR A 167 -2.03 41.80 11.32
CA THR A 167 -2.71 41.01 12.36
C THR A 167 -4.19 41.34 12.31
N ILE A 168 -5.01 40.38 11.88
CA ILE A 168 -6.48 40.53 11.88
C ILE A 168 -7.02 39.96 13.20
N ASN A 169 -7.64 40.81 14.02
CA ASN A 169 -8.30 40.38 15.26
C ASN A 169 -9.82 40.44 15.07
N GLY A 170 -10.43 39.36 14.56
CA GLY A 170 -11.89 39.25 14.47
C GLY A 170 -12.38 37.93 13.89
N THR A 171 -13.54 37.47 14.37
CA THR A 171 -14.29 36.32 13.83
C THR A 171 -15.16 36.79 12.66
N ALA A 172 -14.77 36.47 11.42
CA ALA A 172 -15.65 36.58 10.25
C ALA A 172 -15.42 35.38 9.33
N GLY A 173 -16.51 34.68 8.98
CA GLY A 173 -16.47 33.57 8.01
C GLY A 173 -16.23 34.11 6.60
N ILE A 174 -15.46 33.36 5.82
CA ILE A 174 -15.16 33.64 4.41
C ILE A 174 -16.32 33.08 3.56
N ASP A 175 -16.82 33.90 2.64
CA ASP A 175 -17.92 33.60 1.72
C ASP A 175 -17.44 32.61 0.65
N ARG A 176 -18.23 31.57 0.34
CA ARG A 176 -17.93 30.59 -0.70
C ARG A 176 -18.42 31.15 -2.04
N HIS A 177 -17.52 31.61 -2.90
CA HIS A 177 -17.88 32.05 -4.26
C HIS A 177 -17.92 30.87 -5.24
N GLY A 178 -18.88 30.95 -6.18
CA GLY A 178 -19.18 29.87 -7.13
C GLY A 178 -18.27 29.88 -8.37
N PRO A 179 -18.34 28.85 -9.20
CA PRO A 179 -17.37 28.63 -10.27
C PRO A 179 -17.54 29.66 -11.39
N GLY A 180 -16.56 30.54 -11.60
CA GLY A 180 -16.53 31.39 -12.79
C GLY A 180 -15.75 32.71 -12.75
N ASP A 181 -15.18 33.15 -11.63
CA ASP A 181 -14.41 34.40 -11.57
C ASP A 181 -12.90 34.17 -11.74
N SER A 182 -12.28 34.99 -12.58
CA SER A 182 -10.91 34.85 -13.07
C SER A 182 -9.88 35.46 -12.12
N ALA A 183 -8.94 34.62 -11.69
CA ALA A 183 -7.59 34.90 -11.15
C ALA A 183 -7.18 36.37 -11.00
N GLU A 184 -7.32 36.92 -9.80
CA GLU A 184 -6.46 38.00 -9.30
C GLU A 184 -5.97 37.61 -7.91
N SER A 185 -4.64 37.52 -7.71
CA SER A 185 -4.00 36.95 -6.51
C SER A 185 -4.42 37.61 -5.19
N HIS A 186 -4.91 36.81 -4.23
CA HIS A 186 -5.32 37.27 -2.89
C HIS A 186 -4.43 36.77 -1.74
N SER A 187 -3.28 37.43 -1.58
CA SER A 187 -2.50 37.67 -0.35
C SER A 187 -2.73 36.80 0.92
N LEU A 188 -1.74 35.95 1.22
CA LEU A 188 -1.37 35.35 2.52
C LEU A 188 -1.97 36.02 3.78
N ALA A 189 -2.94 35.37 4.41
CA ALA A 189 -3.47 35.75 5.72
C ALA A 189 -2.97 34.79 6.82
N LEU A 190 -2.02 35.24 7.64
CA LEU A 190 -1.70 34.59 8.93
C LEU A 190 -2.76 35.00 9.96
N ILE A 191 -3.64 34.08 10.34
CA ILE A 191 -4.86 34.43 11.07
C ILE A 191 -4.69 34.28 12.59
N ARG A 192 -3.87 33.32 13.08
CA ARG A 192 -3.33 33.14 14.47
C ARG A 192 -2.70 31.75 14.61
N ASN A 193 -1.82 31.56 15.61
CA ASN A 193 -1.28 30.25 16.03
C ASN A 193 -0.82 29.35 14.88
N ASN A 194 0.11 29.84 14.04
CA ASN A 194 0.71 29.03 12.98
C ASN A 194 -0.31 28.57 11.88
N THR A 195 -1.46 29.23 11.77
CA THR A 195 -2.45 28.97 10.70
C THR A 195 -2.38 30.02 9.58
N TYR A 196 -2.15 29.55 8.35
CA TYR A 196 -2.05 30.30 7.09
C TYR A 196 -3.25 29.95 6.22
N ILE A 197 -4.01 30.96 5.79
CA ILE A 197 -5.09 30.79 4.80
C ILE A 197 -4.76 31.67 3.61
N LEU A 198 -4.68 31.05 2.45
CA LEU A 198 -4.44 31.64 1.15
C LEU A 198 -5.76 31.89 0.42
N GLY A 199 -5.70 32.62 -0.68
CA GLY A 199 -6.88 33.18 -1.35
C GLY A 199 -7.18 32.45 -2.64
N ASP A 200 -7.92 33.12 -3.52
CA ASP A 200 -8.11 32.64 -4.89
C ASP A 200 -6.90 33.11 -5.73
N GLY A 201 -6.14 32.16 -6.30
CA GLY A 201 -5.01 32.35 -7.21
C GLY A 201 -3.78 31.50 -6.87
N ASP A 202 -2.86 31.34 -7.83
CA ASP A 202 -1.61 30.59 -7.64
C ASP A 202 -0.72 31.21 -6.53
N ASP A 203 -0.73 30.59 -5.35
CA ASP A 203 -0.07 31.07 -4.16
C ASP A 203 1.22 30.28 -3.86
N VAL A 204 2.21 30.96 -3.26
CA VAL A 204 3.49 30.33 -2.89
C VAL A 204 3.81 30.64 -1.43
N VAL A 205 3.82 29.62 -0.58
CA VAL A 205 4.25 29.71 0.82
C VAL A 205 5.70 29.25 0.92
N LEU A 206 6.63 30.19 1.07
CA LEU A 206 8.05 29.88 1.07
C LEU A 206 8.63 29.46 2.44
N GLN A 207 7.98 29.80 3.57
CA GLN A 207 8.39 29.39 4.93
C GLN A 207 7.22 29.46 5.91
N ALA A 208 6.57 28.33 6.21
CA ALA A 208 5.94 28.16 7.51
C ALA A 208 7.02 28.04 8.61
N GLY A 209 6.62 28.06 9.88
CA GLY A 209 7.54 28.12 11.01
C GLY A 209 8.35 26.82 11.17
N SER A 210 9.01 26.68 12.33
CA SER A 210 9.68 25.43 12.71
C SER A 210 8.88 24.61 13.72
N GLY A 211 7.56 24.76 13.73
CA GLY A 211 6.71 23.97 14.60
C GLY A 211 5.28 24.00 14.12
N ARG A 212 4.51 22.94 14.40
CA ARG A 212 3.16 22.67 13.89
C ARG A 212 2.41 23.87 13.30
N ASP A 213 2.36 23.86 11.98
CA ASP A 213 1.67 24.82 11.14
C ASP A 213 0.41 24.21 10.52
N THR A 214 -0.50 25.06 10.08
CA THR A 214 -1.70 24.66 9.32
C THR A 214 -1.83 25.60 8.13
N ILE A 215 -1.80 25.08 6.92
CA ILE A 215 -1.76 25.84 5.68
C ILE A 215 -2.93 25.40 4.80
N PHE A 216 -3.71 26.37 4.30
CA PHE A 216 -4.77 26.15 3.33
C PHE A 216 -4.47 26.97 2.08
N GLY A 217 -4.35 26.33 0.92
CA GLY A 217 -4.05 26.93 -0.39
C GLY A 217 -5.25 27.64 -1.02
N GLY A 218 -6.42 27.01 -1.01
CA GLY A 218 -7.64 27.61 -1.56
C GLY A 218 -7.82 27.20 -3.00
N ASP A 219 -8.19 28.13 -3.89
CA ASP A 219 -8.31 27.85 -5.32
C ASP A 219 -7.05 28.35 -6.03
N GLY A 220 -6.35 27.56 -6.84
CA GLY A 220 -5.13 28.02 -7.50
C GLY A 220 -4.20 26.89 -7.90
N HIS A 221 -3.04 27.22 -8.47
CA HIS A 221 -1.91 26.28 -8.55
C HIS A 221 -0.89 26.64 -7.48
N ASP A 222 -1.03 26.03 -6.30
CA ASP A 222 -0.32 26.45 -5.11
C ASP A 222 0.98 25.68 -4.90
N SER A 223 1.95 26.34 -4.28
CA SER A 223 3.18 25.72 -3.81
C SER A 223 3.37 25.98 -2.32
N LEU A 224 3.12 24.95 -1.52
CA LEU A 224 2.97 25.04 -0.06
C LEU A 224 4.11 24.28 0.64
N LEU A 225 4.73 24.90 1.66
CA LEU A 225 5.88 24.32 2.39
C LEU A 225 5.73 24.44 3.92
N GLY A 226 5.62 23.29 4.60
CA GLY A 226 5.52 23.17 6.07
C GLY A 226 6.83 23.42 6.81
N ASN A 227 7.94 22.92 6.27
CA ASN A 227 9.29 22.98 6.85
C ASN A 227 9.50 22.01 8.01
N ALA A 228 9.52 22.47 9.26
CA ALA A 228 9.80 21.59 10.39
C ALA A 228 8.64 21.68 11.37
N GLY A 229 8.15 20.55 11.85
CA GLY A 229 6.94 20.53 12.65
C GLY A 229 6.08 19.33 12.30
N ASN A 230 4.92 19.25 12.92
CA ASN A 230 3.91 18.28 12.52
C ASN A 230 2.79 19.10 11.91
N ASP A 231 2.88 19.34 10.62
CA ASP A 231 2.15 20.36 9.89
C ASP A 231 0.90 19.75 9.24
N SER A 232 -0.06 20.61 8.88
CA SER A 232 -1.27 20.21 8.18
C SER A 232 -1.44 21.12 6.98
N ILE A 233 -1.35 20.57 5.77
CA ILE A 233 -1.35 21.32 4.52
C ILE A 233 -2.49 20.79 3.65
N ASP A 234 -3.33 21.70 3.17
CA ASP A 234 -4.45 21.43 2.27
C ASP A 234 -4.28 22.34 1.05
N GLY A 235 -4.15 21.75 -0.15
CA GLY A 235 -3.98 22.47 -1.41
C GLY A 235 -5.27 23.17 -1.79
N GLY A 236 -6.30 22.39 -2.07
CA GLY A 236 -7.65 22.90 -2.30
C GLY A 236 -8.11 22.57 -3.71
N SER A 237 -8.36 23.57 -4.56
CA SER A 237 -8.70 23.34 -5.97
C SER A 237 -7.53 23.73 -6.86
N GLY A 238 -7.31 22.98 -7.95
CA GLY A 238 -6.24 23.21 -8.90
C GLY A 238 -5.02 22.35 -8.62
N ASN A 239 -4.07 22.34 -9.57
CA ASN A 239 -2.89 21.47 -9.48
C ASN A 239 -1.86 22.01 -8.50
N ASP A 240 -1.81 21.44 -7.31
CA ASP A 240 -0.99 21.95 -6.21
C ASP A 240 0.29 21.14 -6.01
N THR A 241 1.29 21.76 -5.39
CA THR A 241 2.54 21.12 -4.96
C THR A 241 2.76 21.37 -3.47
N LEU A 242 2.66 20.31 -2.67
CA LEU A 242 2.72 20.37 -1.21
C LEU A 242 3.97 19.66 -0.69
N TYR A 243 4.67 20.31 0.25
CA TYR A 243 5.86 19.77 0.92
C TYR A 243 5.67 19.85 2.44
N GLY A 244 5.66 18.71 3.13
CA GLY A 244 5.61 18.64 4.60
C GLY A 244 6.92 19.13 5.22
N GLY A 245 7.99 18.38 4.97
CA GLY A 245 9.34 18.72 5.39
C GLY A 245 9.87 17.74 6.44
N THR A 246 10.00 18.15 7.69
CA THR A 246 10.45 17.25 8.78
C THR A 246 9.43 17.25 9.92
N GLY A 247 9.19 16.07 10.49
CA GLY A 247 8.16 15.79 11.48
C GLY A 247 6.98 15.08 10.81
N ASN A 248 5.92 14.83 11.57
CA ASN A 248 4.82 13.98 11.11
C ASN A 248 3.68 14.87 10.58
N ASP A 249 3.57 14.94 9.26
CA ASP A 249 2.75 15.90 8.54
C ASP A 249 1.47 15.28 7.97
N ILE A 250 0.46 16.11 7.72
CA ILE A 250 -0.78 15.72 7.03
C ILE A 250 -0.91 16.58 5.78
N LEU A 251 -0.86 15.95 4.61
CA LEU A 251 -0.99 16.63 3.32
C LEU A 251 -2.25 16.15 2.61
N ARG A 252 -3.04 17.10 2.12
CA ARG A 252 -4.25 16.87 1.32
C ARG A 252 -4.13 17.68 0.04
N GLY A 253 -4.08 17.01 -1.11
CA GLY A 253 -3.99 17.70 -2.40
C GLY A 253 -5.25 18.52 -2.69
N GLY A 254 -6.40 17.87 -2.49
CA GLY A 254 -7.69 18.48 -2.82
C GLY A 254 -8.18 17.96 -4.18
N PHE A 255 -8.73 18.84 -5.00
CA PHE A 255 -9.23 18.54 -6.35
C PHE A 255 -8.13 18.69 -7.40
N ASP A 256 -8.36 18.16 -8.60
CA ASP A 256 -7.42 18.20 -9.72
C ASP A 256 -6.12 17.39 -9.48
N THR A 257 -5.03 17.74 -10.16
CA THR A 257 -3.81 16.91 -10.20
C THR A 257 -2.69 17.47 -9.33
N ASP A 258 -2.45 16.84 -8.19
CA ASP A 258 -1.51 17.36 -7.19
C ASP A 258 -0.22 16.55 -7.08
N SER A 259 0.79 17.17 -6.47
CA SER A 259 2.07 16.54 -6.10
C SER A 259 2.35 16.76 -4.63
N LEU A 260 2.36 15.69 -3.84
CA LEU A 260 2.58 15.74 -2.39
C LEU A 260 3.91 15.08 -2.03
N TYR A 261 4.67 15.72 -1.15
CA TYR A 261 5.95 15.25 -0.64
C TYR A 261 5.94 15.35 0.90
N GLY A 262 5.92 14.21 1.60
CA GLY A 262 5.94 14.15 3.07
C GLY A 262 7.25 14.66 3.63
N GLY A 263 8.36 13.99 3.28
CA GLY A 263 9.71 14.37 3.67
C GLY A 263 10.27 13.41 4.71
N SER A 264 10.49 13.86 5.94
CA SER A 264 11.00 13.01 7.02
C SER A 264 10.06 12.99 8.19
N GLY A 265 9.60 11.82 8.62
CA GLY A 265 8.63 11.63 9.69
C GLY A 265 7.58 10.63 9.24
N ASP A 266 6.65 10.28 10.12
CA ASP A 266 5.52 9.43 9.70
C ASP A 266 4.39 10.34 9.18
N ASP A 267 4.22 10.42 7.86
CA ASP A 267 3.36 11.38 7.18
C ASP A 267 2.04 10.74 6.67
N ASP A 268 0.97 11.54 6.57
CA ASP A 268 -0.33 11.13 6.03
C ASP A 268 -0.67 11.97 4.79
N LEU A 269 -0.49 11.38 3.61
CA LEU A 269 -0.71 12.01 2.30
C LEU A 269 -2.00 11.47 1.68
N ALA A 270 -2.85 12.36 1.17
CA ALA A 270 -4.02 11.94 0.42
C ALA A 270 -4.35 12.82 -0.79
N LEU A 271 -4.74 12.16 -1.86
CA LEU A 271 -5.23 12.74 -3.11
C LEU A 271 -6.72 12.44 -3.28
N SER A 272 -7.49 13.41 -3.77
CA SER A 272 -8.90 13.18 -4.12
C SER A 272 -9.11 12.79 -5.59
N GLU A 273 -8.15 13.08 -6.46
CA GLU A 273 -8.13 12.71 -7.87
C GLU A 273 -6.74 12.19 -8.30
N ARG A 274 -6.23 12.56 -9.49
CA ARG A 274 -4.88 12.16 -9.94
C ARG A 274 -3.81 12.84 -9.13
N GLY A 275 -2.64 12.22 -9.09
CA GLY A 275 -1.44 12.91 -8.67
C GLY A 275 -0.30 11.98 -8.39
N GLN A 276 0.71 12.55 -7.74
CA GLN A 276 1.88 11.85 -7.27
C GLN A 276 2.03 12.09 -5.77
N MET A 277 2.33 11.03 -5.03
CA MET A 277 2.65 11.11 -3.60
C MET A 277 4.02 10.48 -3.36
N TYR A 278 4.83 11.16 -2.56
CA TYR A 278 6.13 10.71 -2.09
C TYR A 278 6.15 10.82 -0.57
N GLY A 279 6.17 9.69 0.15
CA GLY A 279 6.24 9.66 1.61
C GLY A 279 7.57 10.23 2.10
N GLY A 280 8.68 9.55 1.75
CA GLY A 280 10.03 10.00 2.03
C GLY A 280 10.72 9.07 3.00
N THR A 281 10.98 9.49 4.23
CA THR A 281 11.56 8.64 5.28
C THR A 281 10.62 8.60 6.49
N GLY A 282 10.37 7.45 7.06
CA GLY A 282 9.40 7.26 8.13
C GLY A 282 8.30 6.30 7.68
N ASN A 283 7.31 6.03 8.51
CA ASN A 283 6.24 5.08 8.19
C ASN A 283 5.02 5.86 7.70
N ASP A 284 4.89 5.99 6.40
CA ASP A 284 3.97 6.90 5.75
C ASP A 284 2.65 6.22 5.38
N LEU A 285 1.56 6.98 5.41
CA LEU A 285 0.25 6.57 4.91
C LEU A 285 -0.07 7.37 3.65
N LEU A 286 -0.11 6.69 2.51
CA LEU A 286 -0.46 7.28 1.21
C LEU A 286 -1.81 6.74 0.76
N THR A 287 -2.78 7.62 0.55
CA THR A 287 -4.14 7.23 0.11
C THR A 287 -4.55 7.98 -1.16
N GLY A 288 -4.74 7.26 -2.25
CA GLY A 288 -5.27 7.81 -3.51
C GLY A 288 -6.77 7.56 -3.69
N ASN A 289 -7.45 8.44 -4.41
CA ASN A 289 -8.86 8.31 -4.79
C ASN A 289 -9.03 8.30 -6.32
N MET A 290 -9.80 7.34 -6.82
CA MET A 290 -9.69 6.78 -8.17
C MET A 290 -10.63 7.38 -9.23
N SER A 291 -10.64 8.69 -9.43
CA SER A 291 -11.15 9.19 -10.72
C SER A 291 -10.17 8.88 -11.87
N SER A 292 -8.89 8.61 -11.57
CA SER A 292 -7.82 8.40 -12.54
C SER A 292 -6.51 7.88 -11.91
N ALA A 293 -5.61 7.31 -12.73
CA ALA A 293 -4.31 6.74 -12.30
C ALA A 293 -3.49 7.67 -11.38
N SER A 294 -3.01 7.12 -10.26
CA SER A 294 -2.12 7.78 -9.30
C SER A 294 -0.82 7.00 -9.15
N LEU A 295 0.25 7.73 -8.84
CA LEU A 295 1.59 7.18 -8.61
C LEU A 295 2.00 7.44 -7.16
N MET A 296 2.31 6.40 -6.40
CA MET A 296 2.66 6.48 -4.99
C MET A 296 4.04 5.88 -4.76
N TYR A 297 4.86 6.59 -3.98
CA TYR A 297 6.15 6.11 -3.50
C TYR A 297 6.18 6.25 -1.98
N GLY A 298 6.30 5.15 -1.25
CA GLY A 298 6.48 5.14 0.21
C GLY A 298 7.82 5.76 0.58
N GLY A 299 8.92 5.08 0.25
CA GLY A 299 10.27 5.57 0.48
C GLY A 299 11.04 4.67 1.44
N GLU A 300 11.65 5.22 2.48
CA GLU A 300 12.26 4.45 3.57
C GLU A 300 11.30 4.36 4.75
N GLY A 301 11.05 3.16 5.27
CA GLY A 301 10.18 2.90 6.41
C GLY A 301 9.15 1.84 6.08
N ASN A 302 8.24 1.56 7.01
CA ASN A 302 7.18 0.58 6.81
C ASN A 302 5.90 1.32 6.43
N ASP A 303 5.66 1.46 5.13
CA ASP A 303 4.65 2.33 4.57
C ASP A 303 3.33 1.61 4.31
N VAL A 304 2.26 2.38 4.22
CA VAL A 304 0.92 1.89 3.86
C VAL A 304 0.43 2.67 2.66
N LEU A 305 0.39 2.02 1.50
CA LEU A 305 -0.09 2.61 0.25
C LEU A 305 -1.44 2.00 -0.12
N ARG A 306 -2.44 2.86 -0.33
CA ARG A 306 -3.81 2.44 -0.62
C ARG A 306 -4.34 3.16 -1.84
N GLY A 307 -4.50 2.43 -2.94
CA GLY A 307 -5.40 2.80 -4.02
C GLY A 307 -6.85 2.49 -3.59
N ARG A 308 -7.69 3.50 -3.34
CA ARG A 308 -9.11 3.30 -2.99
C ARG A 308 -10.05 3.65 -4.14
N ALA A 309 -10.74 2.66 -4.71
CA ALA A 309 -11.84 2.88 -5.64
C ALA A 309 -13.12 2.96 -4.84
N ASP A 310 -13.85 4.06 -4.98
CA ASP A 310 -15.26 4.09 -4.61
C ASP A 310 -16.18 4.03 -5.85
N ILE A 311 -15.67 3.83 -7.07
CA ILE A 311 -16.49 4.06 -8.27
C ILE A 311 -16.05 3.25 -9.51
N ALA A 312 -17.04 2.66 -10.20
CA ALA A 312 -16.92 1.94 -11.48
C ALA A 312 -16.54 2.83 -12.70
N THR A 313 -15.96 4.02 -12.47
CA THR A 313 -15.52 4.95 -13.52
C THR A 313 -14.04 5.28 -13.42
N ALA A 314 -13.25 4.49 -12.68
CA ALA A 314 -11.80 4.63 -12.63
C ALA A 314 -11.21 4.54 -14.05
N THR A 315 -10.31 5.46 -14.38
CA THR A 315 -9.63 5.50 -15.68
C THR A 315 -8.10 5.42 -15.50
N GLY A 316 -7.51 4.28 -15.84
CA GLY A 316 -6.07 4.01 -15.76
C GLY A 316 -5.69 3.07 -14.63
N ALA A 317 -4.51 2.43 -14.76
CA ALA A 317 -3.95 1.51 -13.78
C ALA A 317 -3.12 2.25 -12.72
N GLU A 318 -3.22 1.83 -11.47
CA GLU A 318 -2.43 2.38 -10.36
C GLU A 318 -0.99 1.85 -10.34
N VAL A 319 -0.04 2.65 -9.87
CA VAL A 319 1.34 2.22 -9.66
C VAL A 319 1.81 2.61 -8.26
N LEU A 320 2.14 1.61 -7.44
CA LEU A 320 2.52 1.75 -6.04
C LEU A 320 3.93 1.19 -5.86
N TYR A 321 4.81 1.97 -5.24
CA TYR A 321 6.16 1.55 -4.85
C TYR A 321 6.29 1.69 -3.33
N GLY A 322 6.54 0.59 -2.63
CA GLY A 322 6.80 0.56 -1.19
C GLY A 322 8.13 1.22 -0.88
N GLY A 323 9.22 0.58 -1.33
CA GLY A 323 10.57 1.12 -1.21
C GLY A 323 11.40 0.26 -0.26
N ALA A 324 11.91 0.84 0.81
CA ALA A 324 12.75 0.12 1.77
C ALA A 324 12.05 0.02 3.11
N GLY A 325 11.80 -1.20 3.58
CA GLY A 325 11.07 -1.49 4.81
C GLY A 325 9.95 -2.47 4.51
N ASN A 326 9.14 -2.78 5.51
CA ASN A 326 8.07 -3.76 5.39
C ASN A 326 6.75 -3.05 5.10
N ASP A 327 6.35 -3.04 3.84
CA ASP A 327 5.29 -2.20 3.32
C ASP A 327 3.97 -2.95 3.16
N ASN A 328 2.87 -2.21 3.16
CA ASN A 328 1.53 -2.73 2.88
C ASN A 328 0.92 -1.97 1.71
N LEU A 329 0.86 -2.61 0.56
CA LEU A 329 0.34 -2.05 -0.69
C LEU A 329 -0.99 -2.71 -1.00
N SER A 330 -1.99 -1.91 -1.34
CA SER A 330 -3.28 -2.44 -1.77
C SER A 330 -3.93 -1.60 -2.86
N VAL A 331 -4.55 -2.28 -3.82
CA VAL A 331 -5.50 -1.71 -4.78
C VAL A 331 -6.91 -2.21 -4.50
N SER A 332 -7.91 -1.63 -5.15
CA SER A 332 -9.31 -1.91 -4.84
C SER A 332 -9.87 -3.03 -5.70
N SER A 333 -10.60 -3.94 -5.06
CA SER A 333 -11.38 -5.01 -5.69
C SER A 333 -12.46 -4.58 -6.69
N ASN A 334 -12.68 -3.27 -6.89
CA ASN A 334 -13.64 -2.74 -7.85
C ASN A 334 -12.97 -2.00 -9.02
N SER A 335 -11.64 -1.97 -9.08
CA SER A 335 -10.93 -1.43 -10.24
C SER A 335 -11.12 -2.37 -11.43
N PRO A 336 -11.47 -1.90 -12.63
CA PRO A 336 -11.49 -2.75 -13.83
C PRO A 336 -10.17 -2.70 -14.61
N ASN A 337 -9.20 -1.88 -14.20
CA ASN A 337 -8.03 -1.53 -15.02
C ASN A 337 -6.72 -2.17 -14.54
N GLY A 338 -6.76 -2.97 -13.47
CA GLY A 338 -5.54 -3.55 -12.91
C GLY A 338 -4.66 -2.56 -12.15
N GLY A 339 -3.67 -3.06 -11.41
CA GLY A 339 -2.63 -2.26 -10.75
C GLY A 339 -1.23 -2.85 -10.90
N GLN A 340 -0.20 -2.03 -10.71
CA GLN A 340 1.18 -2.47 -10.53
C GLN A 340 1.66 -2.13 -9.13
N LEU A 341 2.08 -3.14 -8.37
CA LEU A 341 2.55 -2.98 -6.99
C LEU A 341 3.98 -3.51 -6.92
N TYR A 342 4.87 -2.72 -6.31
CA TYR A 342 6.28 -3.07 -6.09
C TYR A 342 6.56 -2.92 -4.60
N GLY A 343 6.86 -4.03 -3.90
CA GLY A 343 7.31 -4.02 -2.50
C GLY A 343 8.72 -3.45 -2.39
N ASP A 344 9.59 -3.85 -3.32
CA ASP A 344 11.01 -3.52 -3.41
C ASP A 344 11.85 -4.22 -2.33
N ALA A 345 12.13 -3.62 -1.17
CA ALA A 345 13.05 -4.18 -0.20
C ALA A 345 12.46 -4.28 1.20
N GLY A 346 12.10 -5.48 1.65
CA GLY A 346 11.66 -5.75 3.01
C GLY A 346 10.73 -6.95 3.03
N HIS A 347 9.89 -7.05 4.05
CA HIS A 347 8.88 -8.11 4.12
C HIS A 347 7.52 -7.49 3.83
N ASP A 348 7.12 -7.52 2.58
CA ASP A 348 6.02 -6.72 2.06
C ASP A 348 4.73 -7.52 1.99
N THR A 349 3.61 -6.82 2.07
CA THR A 349 2.28 -7.39 1.81
C THR A 349 1.64 -6.61 0.68
N LEU A 350 1.48 -7.27 -0.45
CA LEU A 350 0.87 -6.73 -1.65
C LEU A 350 -0.47 -7.42 -1.86
N THR A 351 -1.54 -6.64 -1.89
CA THR A 351 -2.89 -7.13 -2.17
C THR A 351 -3.40 -6.46 -3.42
N GLY A 352 -3.62 -7.25 -4.46
CA GLY A 352 -4.35 -6.90 -5.65
C GLY A 352 -5.82 -6.63 -5.35
N GLY A 353 -6.62 -6.61 -6.38
CA GLY A 353 -7.99 -6.15 -6.31
C GLY A 353 -8.86 -6.85 -7.32
N GLY A 354 -9.11 -6.14 -8.41
CA GLY A 354 -9.91 -6.65 -9.50
C GLY A 354 -9.35 -6.11 -10.78
N GLY A 355 -9.59 -6.83 -11.87
CA GLY A 355 -8.82 -6.62 -13.10
C GLY A 355 -7.41 -7.20 -12.97
N THR A 356 -6.69 -7.28 -14.08
CA THR A 356 -5.36 -7.90 -14.11
C THR A 356 -4.30 -7.06 -13.41
N GLU A 357 -3.75 -7.60 -12.34
CA GLU A 357 -2.66 -7.03 -11.56
C GLU A 357 -1.27 -7.51 -11.98
N THR A 358 -0.25 -6.74 -11.59
CA THR A 358 1.15 -7.18 -11.59
C THR A 358 1.80 -6.81 -10.26
N LEU A 359 2.18 -7.82 -9.49
CA LEU A 359 2.77 -7.66 -8.15
C LEU A 359 4.22 -8.13 -8.17
N TYR A 360 5.12 -7.32 -7.62
CA TYR A 360 6.52 -7.64 -7.41
C TYR A 360 6.86 -7.51 -5.93
N GLY A 361 7.20 -8.61 -5.24
CA GLY A 361 7.66 -8.60 -3.85
C GLY A 361 9.01 -7.90 -3.76
N GLY A 362 10.02 -8.49 -4.38
CA GLY A 362 11.36 -7.92 -4.48
C GLY A 362 12.34 -8.69 -3.61
N THR A 363 12.91 -8.08 -2.58
CA THR A 363 13.80 -8.78 -1.65
C THR A 363 13.13 -8.92 -0.30
N GLY A 364 13.13 -10.13 0.24
CA GLY A 364 12.64 -10.46 1.57
C GLY A 364 11.63 -11.59 1.51
N ASN A 365 10.77 -11.68 2.52
CA ASN A 365 9.77 -12.76 2.57
C ASN A 365 8.43 -12.05 2.45
N ASP A 366 7.90 -12.07 1.25
CA ASP A 366 6.77 -11.26 0.83
C ASP A 366 5.51 -12.10 0.78
N MET A 367 4.37 -11.43 0.94
CA MET A 367 3.06 -12.01 0.75
C MET A 367 2.32 -11.26 -0.36
N LEU A 368 2.06 -11.95 -1.45
CA LEU A 368 1.39 -11.43 -2.64
C LEU A 368 0.04 -12.15 -2.80
N ASP A 369 -1.02 -11.39 -3.05
CA ASP A 369 -2.38 -11.88 -3.28
C ASP A 369 -2.92 -11.16 -4.51
N GLY A 370 -3.15 -11.86 -5.63
CA GLY A 370 -3.64 -11.32 -6.89
C GLY A 370 -5.11 -10.93 -6.78
N GLY A 371 -5.95 -11.89 -6.44
CA GLY A 371 -7.37 -11.68 -6.18
C GLY A 371 -8.24 -12.38 -7.21
N ASP A 372 -9.14 -11.64 -7.84
CA ASP A 372 -9.95 -12.15 -8.95
C ASP A 372 -9.36 -11.61 -10.28
N GLU A 373 -9.58 -12.34 -11.38
CA GLU A 373 -9.01 -12.14 -12.73
C GLU A 373 -7.58 -12.68 -12.88
N SER A 374 -7.08 -12.69 -14.12
CA SER A 374 -5.74 -13.20 -14.45
C SER A 374 -4.64 -12.22 -14.03
N ASP A 375 -3.79 -12.62 -13.10
CA ASP A 375 -2.76 -11.80 -12.49
C ASP A 375 -1.33 -12.32 -12.76
N ALA A 376 -0.34 -11.46 -12.50
CA ALA A 376 1.07 -11.82 -12.56
C ALA A 376 1.80 -11.46 -11.26
N LEU A 377 2.26 -12.46 -10.52
CA LEU A 377 2.90 -12.33 -9.22
C LEU A 377 4.35 -12.82 -9.30
N TYR A 378 5.28 -12.01 -8.78
CA TYR A 378 6.70 -12.31 -8.72
C TYR A 378 7.19 -12.11 -7.29
N GLY A 379 7.59 -13.19 -6.60
CA GLY A 379 8.10 -13.15 -5.21
C GLY A 379 9.45 -12.44 -5.15
N GLY A 380 10.45 -13.00 -5.82
CA GLY A 380 11.76 -12.40 -5.95
C GLY A 380 12.81 -13.18 -5.18
N ALA A 381 13.29 -12.65 -4.05
CA ALA A 381 14.38 -13.28 -3.31
C ALA A 381 14.03 -13.48 -1.84
N GLN A 382 14.32 -14.69 -1.35
CA GLN A 382 13.92 -15.31 -0.10
C GLN A 382 12.52 -15.95 -0.15
N ASN A 383 11.93 -16.26 1.00
CA ASN A 383 10.87 -17.24 1.08
C ASN A 383 9.51 -16.54 0.98
N ASP A 384 8.91 -16.58 -0.19
CA ASP A 384 7.72 -15.83 -0.53
C ASP A 384 6.45 -16.68 -0.49
N ARG A 385 5.32 -16.00 -0.39
CA ARG A 385 4.00 -16.62 -0.43
C ARG A 385 3.10 -15.90 -1.42
N LEU A 386 2.76 -16.59 -2.50
CA LEU A 386 2.01 -16.06 -3.63
C LEU A 386 0.66 -16.78 -3.72
N TYR A 387 -0.41 -16.01 -3.88
CA TYR A 387 -1.75 -16.48 -4.16
C TYR A 387 -2.26 -15.83 -5.43
N GLY A 388 -2.52 -16.61 -6.48
CA GLY A 388 -3.15 -16.14 -7.71
C GLY A 388 -4.59 -15.73 -7.44
N GLY A 389 -5.38 -16.69 -6.98
CA GLY A 389 -6.75 -16.48 -6.57
C GLY A 389 -7.71 -17.10 -7.57
N GLY A 390 -8.41 -16.31 -8.37
CA GLY A 390 -9.24 -16.86 -9.44
C GLY A 390 -9.00 -16.14 -10.75
N GLY A 391 -8.81 -16.85 -11.85
CA GLY A 391 -8.31 -16.33 -13.10
C GLY A 391 -7.18 -17.21 -13.60
N ASP A 392 -6.76 -17.04 -14.85
CA ASP A 392 -5.58 -17.75 -15.36
C ASP A 392 -4.32 -16.97 -14.95
N ASP A 393 -3.61 -17.41 -13.92
CA ASP A 393 -2.56 -16.66 -13.25
C ASP A 393 -1.14 -17.05 -13.67
N VAL A 394 -0.18 -16.16 -13.41
CA VAL A 394 1.26 -16.40 -13.53
C VAL A 394 1.94 -16.11 -12.20
N LEU A 395 2.53 -17.13 -11.58
CA LEU A 395 3.24 -17.04 -10.31
C LEU A 395 4.71 -17.49 -10.50
N ASP A 396 5.64 -16.65 -10.05
CA ASP A 396 7.08 -16.93 -10.05
C ASP A 396 7.65 -16.66 -8.64
N GLY A 397 8.08 -17.71 -7.94
CA GLY A 397 8.65 -17.63 -6.59
C GLY A 397 9.99 -16.91 -6.59
N GLY A 398 10.90 -17.36 -7.46
CA GLY A 398 12.21 -16.76 -7.66
C GLY A 398 13.30 -17.54 -6.92
N ILE A 399 13.99 -16.91 -5.98
CA ILE A 399 15.04 -17.56 -5.18
C ILE A 399 14.51 -17.72 -3.78
N GLY A 400 14.48 -18.92 -3.20
CA GLY A 400 14.15 -19.06 -1.80
C GLY A 400 13.57 -20.41 -1.44
N ARG A 401 12.42 -20.38 -0.79
CA ARG A 401 11.61 -21.55 -0.49
C ARG A 401 10.20 -21.01 -0.45
N ASP A 402 9.54 -21.15 -1.56
CA ASP A 402 8.37 -20.38 -1.89
C ASP A 402 7.12 -21.25 -1.78
N GLN A 403 6.00 -20.57 -1.57
CA GLN A 403 4.70 -21.19 -1.49
C GLN A 403 3.78 -20.52 -2.50
N LEU A 404 3.50 -21.23 -3.60
CA LEU A 404 2.70 -20.74 -4.70
C LEU A 404 1.36 -21.49 -4.71
N TYR A 405 0.28 -20.72 -4.76
CA TYR A 405 -1.08 -21.23 -4.84
C TYR A 405 -1.76 -20.58 -6.06
N GLY A 406 -2.03 -21.35 -7.11
CA GLY A 406 -2.71 -20.88 -8.33
C GLY A 406 -4.15 -20.49 -8.02
N GLY A 407 -4.99 -21.49 -7.75
CA GLY A 407 -6.36 -21.26 -7.28
C GLY A 407 -7.38 -21.75 -8.30
N ASP A 408 -8.29 -20.90 -8.75
CA ASP A 408 -9.27 -21.25 -9.79
C ASP A 408 -8.79 -20.74 -11.15
N GLY A 409 -8.45 -21.59 -12.12
CA GLY A 409 -8.04 -21.12 -13.45
C GLY A 409 -7.03 -22.04 -14.12
N ALA A 410 -6.52 -21.65 -15.28
CA ALA A 410 -5.39 -22.33 -15.90
C ALA A 410 -4.09 -21.59 -15.55
N ASP A 411 -3.44 -22.03 -14.49
CA ASP A 411 -2.36 -21.27 -13.86
C ASP A 411 -0.96 -21.72 -14.33
N ASN A 412 0.01 -20.80 -14.31
CA ASN A 412 1.41 -21.10 -14.57
C ASN A 412 2.24 -20.77 -13.33
N LEU A 413 2.74 -21.80 -12.65
CA LEU A 413 3.51 -21.69 -11.42
C LEU A 413 4.97 -22.11 -11.68
N SER A 414 5.91 -21.27 -11.24
CA SER A 414 7.35 -21.52 -11.28
C SER A 414 7.94 -21.29 -9.89
N GLY A 415 8.50 -22.33 -9.26
CA GLY A 415 9.16 -22.22 -7.95
C GLY A 415 10.46 -21.44 -8.05
N GLY A 416 11.39 -21.93 -8.87
CA GLY A 416 12.65 -21.26 -9.15
C GLY A 416 13.84 -21.94 -8.46
N GLU A 417 14.68 -21.19 -7.75
CA GLU A 417 15.76 -21.77 -6.94
C GLU A 417 15.26 -22.05 -5.52
N GLY A 418 15.36 -23.31 -5.08
CA GLY A 418 15.12 -23.73 -3.71
C GLY A 418 14.09 -24.84 -3.57
N ASN A 419 13.64 -25.09 -2.34
CA ASN A 419 12.76 -26.25 -2.08
C ASN A 419 11.32 -25.79 -1.93
N ASP A 420 10.60 -25.65 -3.03
CA ASP A 420 9.35 -24.93 -3.12
C ASP A 420 8.13 -25.83 -2.88
N THR A 421 6.99 -25.17 -2.68
CA THR A 421 5.68 -25.83 -2.64
C THR A 421 4.75 -25.14 -3.61
N LEU A 422 4.31 -25.87 -4.63
CA LEU A 422 3.42 -25.39 -5.67
C LEU A 422 2.09 -26.15 -5.56
N ASP A 423 0.98 -25.43 -5.49
CA ASP A 423 -0.38 -25.97 -5.50
C ASP A 423 -1.13 -25.32 -6.66
N GLY A 424 -1.41 -26.10 -7.71
CA GLY A 424 -2.10 -25.62 -8.90
C GLY A 424 -3.53 -25.17 -8.60
N GLY A 425 -4.23 -25.91 -7.75
CA GLY A 425 -5.63 -25.65 -7.45
C GLY A 425 -6.56 -26.35 -8.45
N SER A 426 -7.39 -25.60 -9.15
CA SER A 426 -8.40 -26.16 -10.03
C SER A 426 -8.32 -25.55 -11.42
N GLY A 427 -8.34 -26.41 -12.43
CA GLY A 427 -8.27 -26.01 -13.82
C GLY A 427 -7.15 -26.79 -14.48
N ALA A 428 -6.52 -26.26 -15.52
CA ALA A 428 -5.48 -26.98 -16.25
C ALA A 428 -4.17 -26.19 -16.13
N ASP A 429 -3.32 -26.64 -15.23
CA ASP A 429 -2.21 -25.90 -14.67
C ASP A 429 -0.87 -26.39 -15.23
N SER A 430 0.11 -25.50 -15.18
CA SER A 430 1.51 -25.76 -15.51
C SER A 430 2.37 -25.46 -14.29
N LEU A 431 2.89 -26.51 -13.65
CA LEU A 431 3.74 -26.40 -12.47
C LEU A 431 5.18 -26.75 -12.84
N SER A 432 6.12 -25.88 -12.49
CA SER A 432 7.56 -26.11 -12.61
C SER A 432 8.24 -25.87 -11.26
N GLY A 433 8.82 -26.92 -10.67
CA GLY A 433 9.53 -26.83 -9.39
C GLY A 433 10.79 -25.97 -9.52
N GLY A 434 11.76 -26.43 -10.31
CA GLY A 434 12.96 -25.65 -10.63
C GLY A 434 14.22 -26.34 -10.12
N GLU A 435 15.10 -25.63 -9.43
CA GLU A 435 16.25 -26.23 -8.75
C GLU A 435 15.91 -26.51 -7.29
N GLY A 436 16.02 -27.74 -6.82
CA GLY A 436 15.81 -28.06 -5.41
C GLY A 436 14.93 -29.28 -5.24
N ASN A 437 14.48 -29.53 -4.01
CA ASN A 437 13.57 -30.64 -3.75
C ASN A 437 12.17 -30.06 -3.51
N ASP A 438 11.33 -30.15 -4.53
CA ASP A 438 10.06 -29.47 -4.60
C ASP A 438 8.89 -30.38 -4.25
N MET A 439 7.82 -29.77 -3.76
CA MET A 439 6.54 -30.42 -3.52
C MET A 439 5.51 -29.82 -4.46
N LEU A 440 5.08 -30.60 -5.45
CA LEU A 440 4.09 -30.23 -6.45
C LEU A 440 2.77 -30.90 -6.08
N ILE A 441 1.77 -30.09 -5.79
CA ILE A 441 0.43 -30.51 -5.39
C ILE A 441 -0.48 -30.21 -6.57
N ASP A 442 -1.00 -31.28 -7.14
CA ASP A 442 -2.07 -31.16 -8.12
C ASP A 442 -3.40 -31.07 -7.36
N GLY A 443 -4.09 -29.94 -7.52
CA GLY A 443 -5.25 -29.62 -6.71
C GLY A 443 -6.49 -30.43 -7.13
N ALA A 444 -7.57 -30.32 -6.35
CA ALA A 444 -8.80 -31.06 -6.64
C ALA A 444 -9.54 -30.43 -7.83
N GLY A 445 -9.34 -30.95 -9.05
CA GLY A 445 -9.80 -30.26 -10.25
C GLY A 445 -10.13 -31.15 -11.44
N VAL A 446 -10.75 -30.54 -12.46
CA VAL A 446 -10.93 -31.15 -13.79
C VAL A 446 -9.92 -30.45 -14.70
N GLY A 447 -8.71 -30.99 -14.75
CA GLY A 447 -7.56 -30.44 -15.45
C GLY A 447 -6.93 -31.43 -16.41
N ILE A 448 -6.01 -30.94 -17.23
CA ILE A 448 -4.94 -31.78 -17.77
C ILE A 448 -3.69 -30.99 -17.49
N ASP A 449 -2.93 -31.47 -16.52
CA ASP A 449 -1.88 -30.69 -15.89
C ASP A 449 -0.51 -31.05 -16.46
N SER A 450 0.37 -30.05 -16.51
CA SER A 450 1.76 -30.21 -16.95
C SER A 450 2.67 -29.96 -15.76
N ILE A 451 3.30 -31.02 -15.26
CA ILE A 451 4.04 -31.00 -14.01
C ILE A 451 5.50 -31.36 -14.30
N ASP A 452 6.41 -30.43 -14.02
CA ASP A 452 7.85 -30.59 -14.17
C ASP A 452 8.54 -30.33 -12.82
N GLY A 453 9.12 -31.35 -12.19
CA GLY A 453 9.85 -31.18 -10.93
C GLY A 453 11.14 -30.37 -11.11
N GLY A 454 11.82 -30.57 -12.24
CA GLY A 454 13.09 -29.91 -12.52
C GLY A 454 14.31 -30.70 -12.01
N GLU A 455 15.23 -30.02 -11.34
CA GLU A 455 16.48 -30.58 -10.84
C GLU A 455 16.39 -30.82 -9.33
N GLY A 456 16.41 -32.09 -8.91
CA GLY A 456 16.56 -32.43 -7.50
C GLY A 456 15.87 -33.74 -7.19
N ILE A 457 15.13 -33.78 -6.08
CA ILE A 457 14.29 -34.91 -5.71
C ILE A 457 12.90 -34.36 -5.41
N ASP A 458 12.02 -34.50 -6.39
CA ASP A 458 10.74 -33.82 -6.41
C ASP A 458 9.60 -34.78 -6.07
N THR A 459 8.57 -34.24 -5.41
CA THR A 459 7.44 -35.01 -4.91
C THR A 459 6.14 -34.48 -5.48
N LEU A 460 5.45 -35.32 -6.25
CA LEU A 460 4.09 -35.09 -6.70
C LEU A 460 3.10 -35.62 -5.65
N SER A 461 2.14 -34.79 -5.23
CA SER A 461 1.17 -35.13 -4.19
C SER A 461 -0.27 -35.03 -4.69
N TYR A 462 -0.98 -36.15 -4.55
CA TYR A 462 -2.43 -36.28 -4.75
C TYR A 462 -3.18 -36.51 -3.42
N ALA A 463 -2.57 -36.15 -2.29
CA ALA A 463 -3.11 -36.43 -0.95
C ALA A 463 -4.49 -35.80 -0.69
N SER A 464 -4.82 -34.71 -1.39
CA SER A 464 -6.12 -34.04 -1.35
C SER A 464 -7.15 -34.57 -2.36
N SER A 465 -6.76 -35.48 -3.26
CA SER A 465 -7.68 -36.01 -4.27
C SER A 465 -8.90 -36.67 -3.62
N ALA A 466 -10.07 -36.40 -4.19
CA ALA A 466 -11.34 -36.94 -3.73
C ALA A 466 -11.64 -38.34 -4.33
N SER A 467 -10.71 -38.90 -5.09
CA SER A 467 -10.82 -40.21 -5.73
C SER A 467 -9.46 -40.91 -5.76
N ALA A 468 -9.46 -42.19 -6.14
CA ALA A 468 -8.21 -42.91 -6.38
C ALA A 468 -7.49 -42.32 -7.59
N VAL A 469 -6.16 -42.29 -7.54
CA VAL A 469 -5.29 -41.79 -8.61
C VAL A 469 -4.45 -42.90 -9.23
N GLY A 470 -4.04 -42.68 -10.48
CA GLY A 470 -3.17 -43.58 -11.21
C GLY A 470 -2.01 -42.82 -11.82
N VAL A 471 -0.78 -43.10 -11.38
CA VAL A 471 0.45 -42.40 -11.79
C VAL A 471 1.46 -43.40 -12.33
N ASP A 472 2.06 -43.11 -13.49
CA ASP A 472 3.12 -43.91 -14.10
C ASP A 472 4.31 -43.00 -14.47
N LEU A 473 5.35 -43.02 -13.65
CA LEU A 473 6.56 -42.22 -13.86
C LEU A 473 7.40 -42.73 -15.03
N THR A 474 7.34 -44.03 -15.35
CA THR A 474 8.03 -44.60 -16.52
C THR A 474 7.49 -44.05 -17.83
N ASN A 475 6.17 -43.90 -17.94
CA ASN A 475 5.51 -43.31 -19.10
C ASN A 475 5.36 -41.79 -19.03
N GLY A 476 5.59 -41.20 -17.85
CA GLY A 476 5.52 -39.76 -17.60
C GLY A 476 4.10 -39.21 -17.67
N GLY A 477 3.12 -39.93 -17.13
CA GLY A 477 1.75 -39.42 -17.09
C GLY A 477 0.78 -40.23 -16.23
N GLY A 478 -0.34 -39.61 -15.91
CA GLY A 478 -1.38 -40.23 -15.09
C GLY A 478 -2.55 -40.77 -15.93
N PHE A 479 -3.27 -41.74 -15.36
CA PHE A 479 -4.22 -42.58 -16.11
C PHE A 479 -5.50 -42.94 -15.34
N ILE A 480 -5.66 -42.51 -14.08
CA ILE A 480 -6.88 -42.68 -13.27
C ILE A 480 -7.08 -41.42 -12.41
N GLY A 481 -8.36 -41.07 -12.18
CA GLY A 481 -8.73 -40.08 -11.17
C GLY A 481 -8.41 -38.67 -11.59
N ASP A 482 -8.00 -37.87 -10.62
CA ASP A 482 -7.57 -36.49 -10.87
C ASP A 482 -6.27 -36.49 -11.69
N ALA A 483 -5.41 -37.51 -11.55
CA ALA A 483 -4.20 -37.68 -12.35
C ALA A 483 -4.44 -37.94 -13.86
N PHE A 484 -5.69 -38.07 -14.32
CA PHE A 484 -5.97 -38.60 -15.66
C PHE A 484 -5.53 -37.64 -16.77
N ALA A 485 -4.58 -38.11 -17.59
CA ALA A 485 -4.01 -37.44 -18.76
C ALA A 485 -2.97 -36.36 -18.47
N ASP A 486 -2.62 -36.15 -17.21
CA ASP A 486 -1.52 -35.28 -16.82
C ASP A 486 -0.18 -35.79 -17.36
N VAL A 487 0.76 -34.87 -17.47
CA VAL A 487 2.12 -35.12 -17.96
C VAL A 487 3.11 -34.80 -16.86
N PHE A 488 4.01 -35.76 -16.60
CA PHE A 488 5.02 -35.66 -15.55
C PHE A 488 6.43 -35.67 -16.16
N ILE A 489 7.27 -34.76 -15.69
CA ILE A 489 8.69 -34.66 -16.05
C ILE A 489 9.48 -34.44 -14.76
N GLY A 490 10.61 -35.16 -14.59
CA GLY A 490 11.50 -34.97 -13.44
C GLY A 490 10.81 -35.14 -12.09
N ILE A 491 10.00 -36.19 -11.92
CA ILE A 491 9.35 -36.51 -10.64
C ILE A 491 9.93 -37.82 -10.13
N GLU A 492 10.48 -37.82 -8.93
CA GLU A 492 11.05 -39.02 -8.29
C GLU A 492 10.09 -39.66 -7.28
N ASN A 493 9.25 -38.87 -6.63
CA ASN A 493 8.38 -39.34 -5.54
C ASN A 493 6.91 -39.04 -5.79
N VAL A 494 6.03 -39.92 -5.32
CA VAL A 494 4.59 -39.76 -5.44
C VAL A 494 3.90 -40.07 -4.13
N THR A 495 3.01 -39.19 -3.70
CA THR A 495 2.05 -39.43 -2.61
C THR A 495 0.65 -39.58 -3.20
N GLY A 496 0.04 -40.74 -2.97
CA GLY A 496 -1.34 -41.04 -3.32
C GLY A 496 -2.37 -40.31 -2.45
N SER A 497 -3.62 -40.68 -2.68
CA SER A 497 -4.83 -40.16 -2.05
C SER A 497 -5.19 -40.95 -0.78
N ALA A 498 -6.45 -40.86 -0.36
CA ALA A 498 -7.03 -41.70 0.70
C ALA A 498 -7.90 -42.85 0.13
N PHE A 499 -7.70 -43.20 -1.13
CA PHE A 499 -8.43 -44.25 -1.86
C PHE A 499 -7.46 -45.24 -2.51
N GLY A 500 -8.01 -46.31 -3.11
CA GLY A 500 -7.19 -47.39 -3.71
C GLY A 500 -6.41 -46.95 -4.94
N ASP A 501 -5.18 -46.50 -4.73
CA ASP A 501 -4.33 -45.85 -5.75
C ASP A 501 -3.49 -46.86 -6.55
N GLN A 502 -3.01 -46.41 -7.72
CA GLN A 502 -2.07 -47.17 -8.56
C GLN A 502 -0.85 -46.31 -8.87
N LEU A 503 0.28 -46.58 -8.21
CA LEU A 503 1.50 -45.79 -8.29
C LEU A 503 2.65 -46.62 -8.86
N TYR A 504 3.15 -46.24 -10.03
CA TYR A 504 4.27 -46.90 -10.69
C TYR A 504 5.48 -45.97 -10.78
N GLY A 505 6.59 -46.40 -10.18
CA GLY A 505 7.90 -45.77 -10.25
C GLY A 505 8.56 -45.92 -11.62
N ASP A 506 9.84 -45.55 -11.69
CA ASP A 506 10.65 -45.62 -12.90
C ASP A 506 11.93 -46.45 -12.72
N ALA A 507 13.06 -46.01 -13.27
CA ALA A 507 14.34 -46.73 -13.16
C ALA A 507 15.27 -46.10 -12.11
N TYR A 508 14.83 -45.03 -11.45
CA TYR A 508 15.55 -44.34 -10.39
C TYR A 508 15.00 -44.73 -9.02
N ALA A 509 15.63 -44.25 -7.94
CA ALA A 509 15.15 -44.53 -6.60
C ALA A 509 13.91 -43.66 -6.30
N ASN A 510 12.74 -44.28 -6.20
CA ASN A 510 11.47 -43.60 -5.94
C ASN A 510 11.00 -43.77 -4.49
N LEU A 511 10.34 -42.75 -3.94
CA LEU A 511 9.49 -42.87 -2.75
C LEU A 511 8.01 -42.85 -3.18
N LEU A 512 7.32 -43.98 -3.00
CA LEU A 512 5.91 -44.13 -3.31
C LEU A 512 5.12 -44.34 -2.02
N ALA A 513 4.17 -43.45 -1.73
CA ALA A 513 3.30 -43.55 -0.56
C ALA A 513 1.84 -43.70 -1.00
N GLY A 514 1.21 -44.85 -0.74
CA GLY A 514 -0.18 -45.14 -1.09
C GLY A 514 -1.20 -44.40 -0.24
N GLY A 515 -0.90 -44.19 1.04
CA GLY A 515 -1.78 -43.46 1.94
C GLY A 515 -2.80 -44.36 2.62
N ALA A 516 -4.09 -44.11 2.42
CA ALA A 516 -5.13 -45.02 2.91
C ALA A 516 -5.86 -45.59 1.70
N GLY A 517 -6.32 -46.83 1.73
CA GLY A 517 -6.91 -47.38 0.53
C GLY A 517 -6.74 -48.88 0.42
N GLN A 518 -6.55 -49.33 -0.80
CA GLN A 518 -6.15 -50.69 -1.17
C GLN A 518 -5.29 -50.45 -2.37
N ASP A 519 -4.02 -50.22 -2.11
CA ASP A 519 -3.14 -49.53 -3.03
C ASP A 519 -2.27 -50.53 -3.78
N GLU A 520 -1.88 -50.18 -5.00
CA GLU A 520 -0.98 -50.94 -5.85
C GLU A 520 0.24 -50.07 -6.15
N LEU A 521 1.39 -50.44 -5.59
CA LEU A 521 2.65 -49.73 -5.69
C LEU A 521 3.69 -50.63 -6.36
N GLU A 522 4.35 -50.14 -7.40
CA GLU A 522 5.46 -50.85 -8.05
C GLU A 522 6.65 -49.90 -8.28
N GLY A 523 7.80 -50.22 -7.68
CA GLY A 523 9.04 -49.41 -7.78
C GLY A 523 9.75 -49.55 -9.13
N SER A 524 9.50 -50.64 -9.84
CA SER A 524 10.13 -50.98 -11.13
C SER A 524 11.64 -51.25 -11.02
N GLY A 525 12.49 -50.24 -11.01
CA GLY A 525 13.91 -50.44 -10.77
C GLY A 525 14.53 -49.23 -10.10
N GLY A 526 15.55 -49.42 -9.29
CA GLY A 526 15.99 -48.36 -8.39
C GLY A 526 16.32 -48.97 -7.04
N ASN A 527 16.47 -48.15 -6.01
CA ASN A 527 16.41 -48.68 -4.65
C ASN A 527 15.23 -47.96 -4.02
N ASP A 528 14.07 -48.59 -4.09
CA ASP A 528 12.81 -47.89 -3.92
C ASP A 528 12.33 -47.98 -2.47
N THR A 529 11.55 -46.99 -2.06
CA THR A 529 10.82 -47.02 -0.78
C THR A 529 9.33 -46.97 -1.07
N LEU A 530 8.63 -48.06 -0.74
CA LEU A 530 7.20 -48.20 -0.94
C LEU A 530 6.51 -48.27 0.44
N ASP A 531 5.56 -47.38 0.68
CA ASP A 531 4.72 -47.36 1.88
C ASP A 531 3.25 -47.51 1.48
N GLY A 532 2.65 -48.67 1.76
CA GLY A 532 1.24 -48.96 1.50
C GLY A 532 0.29 -48.24 2.45
N GLY A 533 0.75 -47.87 3.65
CA GLY A 533 -0.08 -47.16 4.61
C GLY A 533 -1.21 -48.02 5.20
N ALA A 534 -2.47 -47.65 4.98
CA ALA A 534 -3.61 -48.35 5.59
C ALA A 534 -4.51 -48.96 4.51
N GLY A 535 -4.59 -50.27 4.43
CA GLY A 535 -5.32 -50.92 3.35
C GLY A 535 -5.14 -52.42 3.31
N ASN A 536 -5.39 -53.03 2.16
CA ASN A 536 -4.84 -54.36 1.90
C ASN A 536 -4.04 -54.20 0.62
N ASP A 537 -2.76 -53.93 0.78
CA ASP A 537 -1.99 -53.26 -0.25
C ASP A 537 -1.13 -54.27 -1.03
N ARG A 538 -0.77 -53.91 -2.25
CA ARG A 538 0.13 -54.69 -3.12
C ARG A 538 1.36 -53.86 -3.39
N LEU A 539 2.50 -54.31 -2.88
CA LEU A 539 3.78 -53.66 -3.07
C LEU A 539 4.72 -54.58 -3.84
N TYR A 540 5.33 -54.07 -4.91
CA TYR A 540 6.32 -54.76 -5.71
C TYR A 540 7.57 -53.86 -5.87
N GLY A 541 8.70 -54.24 -5.25
CA GLY A 541 9.93 -53.44 -5.29
C GLY A 541 10.52 -53.39 -6.70
N GLY A 542 10.82 -54.56 -7.26
CA GLY A 542 11.31 -54.70 -8.62
C GLY A 542 12.79 -55.04 -8.67
N ILE A 543 13.61 -54.18 -9.27
CA ILE A 543 15.06 -54.37 -9.37
C ILE A 543 15.77 -53.39 -8.46
N GLY A 544 16.58 -53.92 -7.56
CA GLY A 544 17.50 -53.19 -6.69
C GLY A 544 17.20 -53.50 -5.23
N ALA A 545 17.75 -52.73 -4.30
CA ALA A 545 17.60 -53.01 -2.88
C ALA A 545 16.47 -52.14 -2.30
N ASP A 546 15.29 -52.74 -2.20
CA ASP A 546 14.05 -52.00 -1.94
C ASP A 546 13.61 -52.08 -0.47
N SER A 547 12.85 -51.08 -0.02
CA SER A 547 12.23 -51.02 1.30
C SER A 547 10.72 -50.97 1.17
N LEU A 548 10.05 -52.07 1.53
CA LEU A 548 8.60 -52.22 1.43
C LEU A 548 7.97 -52.23 2.83
N LEU A 549 7.06 -51.29 3.07
CA LEU A 549 6.24 -51.18 4.27
C LEU A 549 4.77 -51.40 3.91
N GLY A 550 4.17 -52.52 4.33
CA GLY A 550 2.75 -52.80 4.09
C GLY A 550 1.84 -51.90 4.90
N GLY A 551 2.08 -51.83 6.21
CA GLY A 551 1.38 -50.92 7.11
C GLY A 551 0.24 -51.60 7.85
N VAL A 552 -0.99 -51.13 7.69
CA VAL A 552 -2.17 -51.68 8.38
C VAL A 552 -3.09 -52.39 7.39
N GLY A 553 -3.24 -53.69 7.59
CA GLY A 553 -4.18 -54.59 6.95
C GLY A 553 -3.42 -55.77 6.34
N ASN A 554 -4.06 -56.52 5.43
CA ASN A 554 -3.45 -57.77 4.95
C ASN A 554 -2.73 -57.52 3.64
N ASP A 555 -1.42 -57.36 3.73
CA ASP A 555 -0.65 -56.83 2.62
C ASP A 555 0.08 -57.93 1.83
N SER A 556 0.39 -57.64 0.57
CA SER A 556 1.13 -58.50 -0.33
C SER A 556 2.39 -57.78 -0.78
N LEU A 557 3.53 -58.13 -0.19
CA LEU A 557 4.83 -57.52 -0.47
C LEU A 557 5.69 -58.49 -1.28
N VAL A 558 6.30 -57.98 -2.34
CA VAL A 558 7.24 -58.72 -3.19
C VAL A 558 8.47 -57.83 -3.42
N GLY A 559 9.63 -58.21 -2.86
CA GLY A 559 10.88 -57.46 -3.01
C GLY A 559 11.34 -57.46 -4.46
N GLY A 560 11.63 -58.65 -5.00
CA GLY A 560 12.00 -58.81 -6.40
C GLY A 560 13.44 -59.24 -6.54
N SER A 561 14.29 -58.42 -7.14
CA SER A 561 15.71 -58.73 -7.32
C SER A 561 16.58 -57.74 -6.57
N GLY A 562 17.27 -58.18 -5.54
CA GLY A 562 18.22 -57.37 -4.80
C GLY A 562 18.23 -57.78 -3.33
N ALA A 563 18.66 -56.90 -2.45
CA ALA A 563 18.67 -57.19 -1.02
C ALA A 563 17.57 -56.37 -0.36
N ASP A 564 16.38 -56.95 -0.29
CA ASP A 564 15.17 -56.20 0.00
C ASP A 564 14.84 -56.23 1.49
N THR A 565 14.22 -55.17 1.99
CA THR A 565 13.69 -55.09 3.37
C THR A 565 12.17 -55.04 3.32
N LEU A 566 11.52 -56.05 3.91
CA LEU A 566 10.07 -56.17 3.92
C LEU A 566 9.54 -56.08 5.35
N VAL A 567 8.65 -55.13 5.59
CA VAL A 567 7.90 -54.94 6.83
C VAL A 567 6.42 -55.07 6.52
N GLY A 568 5.81 -56.21 6.86
CA GLY A 568 4.36 -56.40 6.66
C GLY A 568 3.53 -55.38 7.46
N GLY A 569 3.72 -55.35 8.78
CA GLY A 569 3.07 -54.38 9.64
C GLY A 569 2.05 -55.04 10.56
N ALA A 570 0.80 -54.57 10.53
CA ALA A 570 -0.30 -55.15 11.28
C ALA A 570 -1.31 -55.76 10.30
N GLY A 571 -1.66 -57.03 10.49
CA GLY A 571 -2.57 -57.79 9.63
C GLY A 571 -2.01 -59.18 9.37
N PHE A 572 -2.43 -59.81 8.27
CA PHE A 572 -1.92 -61.12 7.84
C PHE A 572 -1.22 -60.97 6.52
N ASP A 573 0.08 -60.80 6.58
CA ASP A 573 0.84 -60.35 5.43
C ASP A 573 1.44 -61.52 4.66
N THR A 574 1.52 -61.36 3.36
CA THR A 574 2.24 -62.28 2.48
C THR A 574 3.47 -61.56 1.95
N MET A 575 4.65 -62.07 2.28
CA MET A 575 5.94 -61.49 1.91
C MET A 575 6.72 -62.48 1.04
N THR A 576 7.29 -61.98 -0.04
CA THR A 576 8.14 -62.72 -0.98
C THR A 576 9.40 -61.91 -1.18
N GLY A 577 10.56 -62.42 -0.78
CA GLY A 577 11.82 -61.68 -0.92
C GLY A 577 12.24 -61.62 -2.38
N GLY A 578 12.20 -62.76 -3.06
CA GLY A 578 12.64 -62.91 -4.43
C GLY A 578 14.07 -63.43 -4.50
N THR A 579 14.93 -62.75 -5.26
CA THR A 579 16.34 -63.13 -5.39
C THR A 579 17.23 -62.13 -4.69
N GLY A 580 18.14 -62.64 -3.89
CA GLY A 580 19.18 -61.86 -3.23
C GLY A 580 19.16 -62.20 -1.76
N ALA A 581 19.59 -61.28 -0.89
CA ALA A 581 19.69 -61.54 0.55
C ALA A 581 18.68 -60.67 1.27
N ASP A 582 17.50 -61.22 1.52
CA ASP A 582 16.34 -60.44 1.91
C ASP A 582 16.15 -60.43 3.43
N LEU A 583 15.58 -59.33 3.92
CA LEU A 583 15.36 -59.07 5.33
C LEU A 583 13.87 -58.87 5.62
N PHE A 584 13.27 -59.83 6.31
CA PHE A 584 11.89 -59.74 6.79
C PHE A 584 11.88 -59.22 8.22
N VAL A 585 11.29 -58.06 8.46
CA VAL A 585 11.39 -57.35 9.75
C VAL A 585 10.05 -57.33 10.48
N PHE A 586 10.08 -57.75 11.74
CA PHE A 586 8.94 -57.70 12.65
C PHE A 586 9.24 -56.72 13.80
N LEU A 587 8.58 -55.57 13.79
CA LEU A 587 8.82 -54.47 14.73
C LEU A 587 7.95 -54.54 15.99
N ALA A 588 6.84 -55.28 15.94
CA ALA A 588 5.92 -55.43 17.05
C ALA A 588 5.11 -56.72 16.92
N PHE A 589 4.44 -57.11 17.99
CA PHE A 589 3.51 -58.24 17.99
C PHE A 589 2.07 -57.71 17.84
N ASN A 590 1.74 -57.15 16.68
CA ASN A 590 0.45 -56.46 16.49
C ASN A 590 -0.74 -57.43 16.29
N ASP A 591 -0.49 -58.64 15.79
CA ASP A 591 -1.56 -59.53 15.28
C ASP A 591 -2.05 -60.62 16.23
N THR A 592 -2.80 -60.27 17.29
CA THR A 592 -3.16 -61.22 18.38
C THR A 592 -3.98 -62.42 17.90
N GLY A 593 -3.40 -63.64 17.94
CA GLY A 593 -4.12 -64.89 17.63
C GLY A 593 -3.30 -65.94 16.85
N ASN A 594 -3.68 -67.21 16.97
CA ASN A 594 -3.00 -68.36 16.34
C ASN A 594 -3.50 -68.67 14.90
N ALA A 595 -4.58 -68.02 14.48
CA ALA A 595 -5.21 -68.18 13.15
C ALA A 595 -4.79 -67.10 12.13
N SER A 596 -3.85 -66.27 12.56
CA SER A 596 -3.58 -64.91 12.14
C SER A 596 -2.08 -64.79 12.02
N ARG A 597 -1.55 -65.12 10.83
CA ARG A 597 -0.12 -65.40 10.66
C ARG A 597 0.37 -64.82 9.35
N ASP A 598 1.52 -64.17 9.45
CA ASP A 598 2.26 -63.74 8.28
C ASP A 598 2.93 -64.93 7.62
N ARG A 599 3.11 -64.81 6.31
CA ARG A 599 3.64 -65.85 5.45
C ARG A 599 4.79 -65.31 4.63
N ILE A 600 5.97 -65.87 4.84
CA ILE A 600 7.12 -65.72 3.96
C ILE A 600 7.09 -66.87 2.95
N THR A 601 7.04 -66.55 1.65
CA THR A 601 6.69 -67.53 0.61
C THR A 601 7.89 -68.26 -0.02
N ASP A 602 9.09 -67.71 0.08
CA ASP A 602 10.27 -68.16 -0.65
C ASP A 602 11.59 -68.14 0.15
N PHE A 603 11.52 -68.04 1.47
CA PHE A 603 12.69 -67.96 2.36
C PHE A 603 13.79 -68.98 2.05
N VAL A 604 15.02 -68.48 1.84
CA VAL A 604 16.24 -69.23 1.56
C VAL A 604 17.18 -69.16 2.76
N SER A 605 17.27 -70.25 3.52
CA SER A 605 18.17 -70.36 4.68
C SER A 605 19.64 -70.11 4.32
N GLY A 606 20.33 -69.36 5.18
CA GLY A 606 21.72 -68.93 4.99
C GLY A 606 21.92 -67.78 3.99
N VAL A 607 20.83 -67.29 3.40
CA VAL A 607 20.81 -66.14 2.49
C VAL A 607 19.90 -65.06 3.06
N ASP A 608 18.64 -65.40 3.31
CA ASP A 608 17.64 -64.49 3.87
C ASP A 608 17.67 -64.49 5.41
N GLN A 609 17.12 -63.44 5.99
CA GLN A 609 17.05 -63.27 7.44
C GLN A 609 15.67 -62.81 7.89
N VAL A 610 15.25 -63.31 9.05
CA VAL A 610 14.07 -62.79 9.77
C VAL A 610 14.55 -62.04 11.01
N SER A 611 14.18 -60.77 11.11
CA SER A 611 14.56 -59.89 12.21
C SER A 611 13.42 -59.65 13.19
N PHE A 612 13.73 -59.89 14.46
CA PHE A 612 12.94 -59.48 15.63
C PHE A 612 13.76 -58.55 16.54
N ALA A 613 14.78 -57.90 15.96
CA ALA A 613 15.72 -57.09 16.71
C ALA A 613 14.98 -56.04 17.56
N GLY A 614 15.32 -55.99 18.85
CA GLY A 614 14.69 -55.05 19.80
C GLY A 614 13.44 -55.59 20.50
N LEU A 615 12.93 -56.78 20.13
CA LEU A 615 11.80 -57.43 20.82
C LEU A 615 12.23 -58.26 22.04
N GLY A 616 13.54 -58.40 22.28
CA GLY A 616 14.08 -59.07 23.47
C GLY A 616 13.81 -60.58 23.51
N LEU A 617 13.72 -61.22 22.34
CA LEU A 617 13.45 -62.64 22.22
C LEU A 617 14.72 -63.48 22.45
N THR A 618 14.55 -64.67 23.00
CA THR A 618 15.63 -65.67 23.14
C THR A 618 15.28 -66.95 22.39
N PHE A 619 16.17 -67.43 21.51
CA PHE A 619 15.97 -68.69 20.80
C PHE A 619 16.08 -69.91 21.73
N VAL A 620 15.16 -70.85 21.60
CA VAL A 620 15.16 -72.14 22.30
C VAL A 620 14.93 -73.31 21.34
N THR A 621 15.60 -74.44 21.58
CA THR A 621 15.51 -75.66 20.75
C THR A 621 14.43 -76.64 21.21
N GLY A 622 13.84 -76.41 22.38
CA GLY A 622 12.87 -77.30 23.02
C GLY A 622 11.48 -76.67 23.20
N ALA A 623 10.72 -77.20 24.16
CA ALA A 623 9.48 -76.55 24.60
C ALA A 623 9.78 -75.20 25.28
N PHE A 624 8.83 -74.27 25.23
CA PHE A 624 8.94 -73.03 25.96
C PHE A 624 9.05 -73.27 27.47
N THR A 625 9.92 -72.50 28.10
CA THR A 625 10.23 -72.54 29.54
C THR A 625 9.96 -71.19 30.23
N GLY A 626 9.69 -70.15 29.45
CA GLY A 626 9.32 -68.82 29.92
C GLY A 626 8.86 -67.91 28.78
N ALA A 627 8.48 -66.69 29.16
CA ALA A 627 8.12 -65.62 28.24
C ALA A 627 9.32 -65.13 27.41
N GLY A 628 9.05 -64.47 26.28
CA GLY A 628 10.07 -63.89 25.41
C GLY A 628 10.94 -64.94 24.71
N GLN A 629 10.36 -66.10 24.35
CA GLN A 629 11.09 -67.19 23.72
C GLN A 629 10.58 -67.45 22.30
N ILE A 630 11.51 -67.77 21.38
CA ILE A 630 11.22 -68.15 19.99
C ILE A 630 11.81 -69.51 19.69
N ARG A 631 11.10 -70.32 18.89
CA ARG A 631 11.56 -71.64 18.45
C ARG A 631 11.15 -71.94 17.01
N TRP A 632 11.89 -72.84 16.36
CA TRP A 632 11.57 -73.37 15.03
C TRP A 632 10.84 -74.71 15.11
N ASP A 633 9.71 -74.85 14.40
CA ASP A 633 9.00 -76.11 14.18
C ASP A 633 9.21 -76.59 12.74
N ALA A 634 10.22 -77.44 12.54
CA ALA A 634 10.58 -77.97 11.22
C ALA A 634 9.47 -78.80 10.56
N GLY A 635 8.58 -79.42 11.34
CA GLY A 635 7.47 -80.21 10.80
C GLY A 635 6.39 -79.35 10.16
N LEU A 636 6.27 -78.10 10.62
CA LEU A 636 5.32 -77.11 10.10
C LEU A 636 6.00 -76.03 9.23
N SER A 637 7.33 -76.00 9.19
CA SER A 637 8.14 -74.90 8.62
C SER A 637 7.70 -73.54 9.18
N ARG A 638 7.77 -73.42 10.51
CA ARG A 638 7.13 -72.32 11.24
C ARG A 638 7.98 -71.82 12.40
N LEU A 639 8.10 -70.49 12.51
CA LEU A 639 8.55 -69.84 13.73
C LEU A 639 7.38 -69.73 14.71
N GLN A 640 7.62 -70.11 15.97
CA GLN A 640 6.65 -70.02 17.05
C GLN A 640 7.24 -69.18 18.17
N ILE A 641 6.47 -68.21 18.65
CA ILE A 641 6.92 -67.25 19.65
C ILE A 641 5.96 -67.30 20.85
N ASN A 642 6.54 -67.38 22.05
CA ASN A 642 5.85 -67.24 23.32
C ASN A 642 6.23 -65.89 23.92
N ILE A 643 5.27 -64.98 23.95
CA ILE A 643 5.42 -63.60 24.43
C ILE A 643 5.09 -63.54 25.92
N ASP A 644 4.17 -64.39 26.41
CA ASP A 644 3.71 -64.36 27.78
C ASP A 644 4.19 -65.57 28.64
N ALA A 645 3.72 -65.63 29.88
CA ALA A 645 4.12 -66.67 30.84
C ALA A 645 3.36 -68.00 30.69
N ASN A 646 2.41 -68.11 29.76
CA ASN A 646 1.49 -69.25 29.63
C ASN A 646 2.14 -70.49 28.97
N LEU A 647 3.38 -70.35 28.46
CA LEU A 647 4.19 -71.38 27.78
C LEU A 647 3.57 -71.91 26.48
N GLY A 648 2.50 -71.29 26.01
CA GLY A 648 1.84 -71.54 24.75
C GLY A 648 2.51 -70.79 23.60
N VAL A 649 1.88 -70.88 22.43
CA VAL A 649 2.32 -70.12 21.25
C VAL A 649 1.38 -68.93 21.10
N ASP A 650 1.93 -67.72 21.16
CA ASP A 650 1.17 -66.47 21.04
C ASP A 650 1.23 -65.89 19.62
N ARG A 651 2.35 -66.10 18.92
CA ARG A 651 2.59 -65.67 17.54
C ARG A 651 3.22 -66.78 16.72
N GLN A 652 2.92 -66.77 15.43
CA GLN A 652 3.43 -67.75 14.48
C GLN A 652 3.66 -67.10 13.12
N ILE A 653 4.77 -67.44 12.48
CA ILE A 653 5.11 -66.99 11.11
C ILE A 653 5.42 -68.23 10.27
N ASP A 654 4.76 -68.34 9.13
CA ASP A 654 4.93 -69.46 8.19
C ASP A 654 6.08 -69.15 7.23
N LEU A 655 7.10 -70.02 7.18
CA LEU A 655 8.22 -69.93 6.24
C LEU A 655 8.10 -71.08 5.25
N THR A 656 7.61 -70.79 4.05
CA THR A 656 7.24 -71.82 3.08
C THR A 656 8.48 -72.54 2.54
N GLY A 657 8.49 -73.87 2.57
CA GLY A 657 9.50 -74.68 1.86
C GLY A 657 10.84 -74.91 2.58
N VAL A 658 11.06 -74.32 3.76
CA VAL A 658 12.35 -74.38 4.47
C VAL A 658 12.59 -75.73 5.17
N GLY A 659 11.58 -76.27 5.88
CA GLY A 659 11.67 -77.56 6.58
C GLY A 659 12.84 -77.67 7.56
N THR A 660 13.75 -78.62 7.34
CA THR A 660 14.91 -78.85 8.22
C THR A 660 16.14 -77.98 7.88
N ALA A 661 16.06 -77.12 6.86
CA ALA A 661 17.19 -76.31 6.43
C ALA A 661 17.50 -75.13 7.36
N PHE A 662 16.49 -74.64 8.09
CA PHE A 662 16.58 -73.45 8.95
C PHE A 662 17.69 -73.54 10.02
N ASP A 663 18.54 -72.51 10.09
CA ASP A 663 19.59 -72.33 11.09
C ASP A 663 19.42 -70.99 11.81
N ALA A 664 18.98 -71.04 13.06
CA ALA A 664 18.74 -69.86 13.89
C ALA A 664 19.98 -68.98 14.13
N SER A 665 21.21 -69.46 13.87
CA SER A 665 22.42 -68.65 14.03
C SER A 665 22.72 -67.75 12.83
N THR A 666 22.14 -68.06 11.66
CA THR A 666 22.31 -67.29 10.42
C THR A 666 21.01 -66.64 9.97
N ASP A 667 19.87 -67.28 10.23
CA ASP A 667 18.57 -66.94 9.67
C ASP A 667 17.74 -66.02 10.59
N LEU A 668 18.18 -65.83 11.86
CA LEU A 668 17.49 -64.99 12.83
C LEU A 668 18.38 -63.86 13.34
N ILE A 669 17.79 -62.68 13.46
CA ILE A 669 18.32 -61.54 14.20
C ILE A 669 17.38 -61.30 15.40
N LEU A 670 17.90 -61.41 16.63
CA LEU A 670 17.12 -61.33 17.89
C LEU A 670 17.58 -60.19 18.79
#